data_AF-A0A2I2G930-F1
#
_entry.id   AF-A0A2I2G930-F1
#
_cell.length_a   1.000
_cell.length_b   1.000
_cell.length_c   1.000
_cell.angle_alpha   90.00
_cell.angle_beta   90.00
_cell.angle_gamma   90.00
#
_symmetry.space_group_name_H-M   'P 1'
#
loop_
_entity.id
_entity.type
_entity.pdbx_description
1 polymer ?
#
loop_
_entity_poly.entity_id
_entity_poly.type
_entity_poly.pdbx_seq_one_letter_code
_entity_poly.pdbx_strand_id
1 'polypeptide(L)'
;MTELARTLPASWYCSPPLYQLERRAVFLKSWYLLGPVTRFQNVGEKVEYEVAQQPILAFRVSGDAPFPAADEIQVICAKTERPLRCHVTPTGLVFATLSDEAPSFQEYFPELEPLLQKVDFTQRPYRRSIKYEGHFNWKTMVDGYQECLHCQYTHPSFSVYYPPTFYTVHNHQNFSQHIADPKKPDDGLFLYFFPNCTLNVYGGGMSSFRVCPTEDPNVTRMEFDYYHVESGDKFEEYFKFVRQVAQEDYELCERAQHNLEKGVYSEGILNPEKENGVSFYQDRVFELIVPKPSVPPNFNMDSLTSVVPVAPTPVLVAFLAGFIFLYRAWPYLSIRDKQPLPVDREPKPLDTDADAAAAAAPVGEHGEVGVVSKESEFPADWWVGKETYELERRALFSKTWICLSHRSRFAKSGDYQSFQVAGFPIFLVRGKDGGIRAFHNVCRHRAYTVVEKECGSSPVLLCRYHGWSYNTLGNLIKAPHFDHVPGFQKSQNSLFEIHTVMSDDGFVFVNFDATPTVSAPETRALDAFVQRNGIRSQSSWVTGRTIEGEFNWKMALTSGEFLNTASLESEIRKQSVIPLIAHLMSYFQKASEDCTVFPITSLHTIQGTGCWYSLNLFPVSESRTALRYDIYCNQASPSSETTSATLGRLLTEKIHELEVQYRTYVSGSETSMSMKCSLSSGTFSSIHDLPQNIYIDRSGLAETQKHILYRLQSHMRLEKLQGAEIYPTTRKPRENSRFQQAEQLCKELDCQSDLKRKELSW
;
A
#
# COMPACT_ATOMS: atom_id res chain seq x y z
N MET A 1 3.57 -27.32 21.16
CA MET A 1 4.57 -26.93 20.13
C MET A 1 4.80 -25.44 20.30
N THR A 2 6.03 -24.97 20.17
CA THR A 2 6.32 -23.53 20.09
C THR A 2 5.75 -22.96 18.80
N GLU A 3 5.28 -21.71 18.82
CA GLU A 3 4.93 -21.00 17.59
C GLU A 3 6.22 -20.62 16.84
N LEU A 4 6.17 -20.62 15.51
CA LEU A 4 7.28 -20.15 14.67
C LEU A 4 7.37 -18.63 14.73
N ALA A 5 8.60 -18.10 14.72
CA ALA A 5 8.86 -16.67 14.64
C ALA A 5 8.17 -16.04 13.41
N ARG A 6 7.81 -14.76 13.53
CA ARG A 6 7.10 -14.00 12.52
C ARG A 6 7.75 -12.63 12.34
N THR A 7 7.52 -12.02 11.18
CA THR A 7 7.83 -10.60 10.99
C THR A 7 7.02 -9.74 11.96
N LEU A 8 7.54 -8.56 12.29
CA LEU A 8 6.73 -7.45 12.80
C LEU A 8 5.50 -7.21 11.89
N PRO A 9 4.40 -6.63 12.42
CA PRO A 9 3.24 -6.29 11.61
C PRO A 9 3.57 -5.26 10.52
N ALA A 10 2.84 -5.27 9.41
CA ALA A 10 2.96 -4.27 8.35
C ALA A 10 2.89 -2.81 8.87
N SER A 11 2.04 -2.54 9.87
CA SER A 11 1.91 -1.24 10.54
C SER A 11 3.23 -0.72 11.13
N TRP A 12 4.13 -1.60 11.58
CA TRP A 12 5.44 -1.22 12.12
C TRP A 12 6.42 -0.70 11.05
N TYR A 13 6.15 -0.95 9.78
CA TYR A 13 6.92 -0.40 8.65
C TYR A 13 6.34 0.90 8.10
N CYS A 14 5.18 1.36 8.60
CA CYS A 14 4.42 2.48 8.02
C CYS A 14 4.00 3.58 9.01
N SER A 15 3.75 3.29 10.30
CA SER A 15 3.25 4.29 11.29
C SER A 15 4.29 5.38 11.61
N PRO A 16 4.02 6.66 11.31
CA PRO A 16 4.91 7.77 11.68
C PRO A 16 5.04 7.98 13.21
N PRO A 17 3.96 7.90 14.02
CA PRO A 17 4.05 7.95 15.48
C PRO A 17 4.93 6.84 16.08
N LEU A 18 4.85 5.61 15.55
CA LEU A 18 5.77 4.53 15.96
C LEU A 18 7.21 4.87 15.57
N TYR A 19 7.47 5.31 14.35
CA TYR A 19 8.83 5.66 13.91
C TYR A 19 9.46 6.76 14.79
N GLN A 20 8.70 7.76 15.22
CA GLN A 20 9.20 8.77 16.18
C GLN A 20 9.50 8.16 17.57
N LEU A 21 8.86 7.05 17.96
CA LEU A 21 9.24 6.26 19.14
C LEU A 21 10.50 5.41 18.87
N GLU A 22 10.63 4.75 17.71
CA GLU A 22 11.87 4.05 17.30
C GLU A 22 13.07 4.99 17.41
N ARG A 23 12.95 6.20 16.87
CA ARG A 23 13.98 7.24 16.93
C ARG A 23 14.46 7.55 18.35
N ARG A 24 13.56 7.61 19.34
CA ARG A 24 13.91 7.90 20.74
C ARG A 24 14.39 6.67 21.53
N ALA A 25 13.76 5.53 21.32
CA ALA A 25 13.99 4.31 22.11
C ALA A 25 15.16 3.48 21.58
N VAL A 26 15.31 3.42 20.25
CA VAL A 26 16.38 2.72 19.56
C VAL A 26 17.50 3.71 19.22
N PHE A 27 17.28 4.62 18.27
CA PHE A 27 18.40 5.33 17.64
C PHE A 27 19.17 6.26 18.59
N LEU A 28 18.49 7.04 19.44
CA LEU A 28 19.17 7.92 20.40
C LEU A 28 19.89 7.17 21.54
N LYS A 29 19.85 5.84 21.60
CA LYS A 29 20.49 5.01 22.66
C LYS A 29 21.51 4.00 22.13
N SER A 30 21.96 4.20 20.89
CA SER A 30 22.78 3.27 20.12
C SER A 30 24.17 3.79 19.76
N TRP A 31 25.05 2.88 19.37
CA TRP A 31 26.38 3.15 18.81
C TRP A 31 26.41 2.90 17.30
N TYR A 32 27.19 3.69 16.57
CA TYR A 32 27.20 3.76 15.10
C TYR A 32 28.61 3.67 14.54
N LEU A 33 28.81 2.83 13.52
CA LEU A 33 30.07 2.73 12.78
C LEU A 33 30.19 3.91 11.80
N LEU A 34 31.24 4.72 11.95
CA LEU A 34 31.57 5.80 11.02
C LEU A 34 32.54 5.33 9.92
N GLY A 35 33.35 4.32 10.22
CA GLY A 35 34.27 3.68 9.28
C GLY A 35 35.65 3.41 9.90
N PRO A 36 36.61 2.89 9.14
CA PRO A 36 38.00 2.77 9.57
C PRO A 36 38.68 4.15 9.73
N VAL A 37 39.76 4.19 10.52
CA VAL A 37 40.68 5.33 10.64
C VAL A 37 41.25 5.81 9.30
N THR A 38 41.28 4.95 8.28
CA THR A 38 41.65 5.28 6.90
C THR A 38 40.68 6.25 6.21
N ARG A 39 39.51 6.53 6.81
CA ARG A 39 38.56 7.57 6.35
C ARG A 39 38.91 8.97 6.84
N PHE A 40 39.79 9.09 7.84
CA PHE A 40 40.06 10.30 8.62
C PHE A 40 41.56 10.67 8.63
N GLN A 41 42.27 10.48 7.52
CA GLN A 41 43.73 10.65 7.48
C GLN A 41 44.18 12.11 7.65
N ASN A 42 43.46 13.05 7.03
CA ASN A 42 43.82 14.46 6.96
C ASN A 42 43.34 15.22 8.21
N VAL A 43 44.27 15.91 8.89
CA VAL A 43 43.96 16.78 10.03
C VAL A 43 43.04 17.92 9.59
N GLY A 44 41.93 18.09 10.30
CA GLY A 44 40.90 19.11 10.02
C GLY A 44 39.89 18.76 8.92
N GLU A 45 40.04 17.66 8.18
CA GLU A 45 39.04 17.23 7.20
C GLU A 45 37.81 16.67 7.92
N LYS A 46 36.66 17.35 7.75
CA LYS A 46 35.37 16.97 8.33
C LYS A 46 34.61 16.04 7.40
N VAL A 47 34.33 14.82 7.88
CA VAL A 47 33.46 13.86 7.19
C VAL A 47 32.06 13.93 7.79
N GLU A 48 31.06 14.14 6.93
CA GLU A 48 29.67 14.35 7.33
C GLU A 48 28.85 13.06 7.27
N TYR A 49 28.22 12.73 8.39
CA TYR A 49 27.23 11.66 8.52
C TYR A 49 25.94 12.26 9.08
N GLU A 50 24.80 11.63 8.83
CA GLU A 50 23.57 11.94 9.57
C GLU A 50 22.85 10.65 9.92
N VAL A 51 22.48 10.53 11.20
CA VAL A 51 21.86 9.35 11.79
C VAL A 51 20.59 9.79 12.51
N ALA A 52 19.44 9.24 12.14
CA ALA A 52 18.11 9.58 12.69
C ALA A 52 17.85 11.11 12.77
N GLN A 53 18.14 11.82 11.67
CA GLN A 53 18.04 13.28 11.51
C GLN A 53 19.00 14.11 12.39
N GLN A 54 20.01 13.47 13.00
CA GLN A 54 21.11 14.16 13.70
C GLN A 54 22.38 14.14 12.84
N PRO A 55 22.79 15.28 12.27
CA PRO A 55 24.05 15.39 11.55
C PRO A 55 25.21 15.44 12.54
N ILE A 56 26.26 14.68 12.23
CA ILE A 56 27.48 14.54 13.02
C ILE A 56 28.70 14.71 12.12
N LEU A 57 29.73 15.33 12.66
CA LEU A 57 30.99 15.59 11.97
C LEU A 57 32.08 14.80 12.68
N ALA A 58 32.78 13.95 11.96
CA ALA A 58 33.95 13.21 12.47
C ALA A 58 35.20 13.61 11.70
N PHE A 59 36.28 13.89 12.42
CA PHE A 59 37.51 14.44 11.88
C PHE A 59 38.71 14.12 12.76
N ARG A 60 39.91 14.20 12.16
CA ARG A 60 41.18 14.14 12.88
C ARG A 60 41.55 15.54 13.39
N VAL A 61 41.89 15.68 14.67
CA VAL A 61 42.21 16.98 15.29
C VAL A 61 43.70 17.31 15.30
N SER A 62 44.57 16.29 15.28
CA SER A 62 46.02 16.43 15.38
C SER A 62 46.73 15.17 14.86
N GLY A 63 48.06 15.23 14.78
CA GLY A 63 48.91 14.07 14.55
C GLY A 63 49.45 13.94 13.13
N ASP A 64 50.72 13.54 13.04
CA ASP A 64 51.46 13.38 11.79
C ASP A 64 51.55 11.91 11.33
N ALA A 65 51.03 10.97 12.13
CA ALA A 65 51.07 9.54 11.83
C ALA A 65 50.20 9.16 10.61
N PRO A 66 50.55 8.13 9.82
CA PRO A 66 49.78 7.73 8.62
C PRO A 66 48.31 7.35 8.87
N PHE A 67 48.00 6.94 10.11
CA PHE A 67 46.65 6.70 10.61
C PHE A 67 46.48 7.41 11.95
N PRO A 68 45.31 8.00 12.25
CA PRO A 68 45.06 8.66 13.51
C PRO A 68 45.04 7.69 14.71
N ALA A 69 45.57 8.16 15.84
CA ALA A 69 45.40 7.51 17.14
C ALA A 69 43.98 7.74 17.71
N ALA A 70 43.62 7.02 18.77
CA ALA A 70 42.28 7.08 19.36
C ALA A 70 41.91 8.46 19.94
N ASP A 71 42.91 9.19 20.46
CA ASP A 71 42.84 10.55 20.98
C ASP A 71 42.97 11.63 19.89
N GLU A 72 43.39 11.26 18.67
CA GLU A 72 43.45 12.16 17.51
C GLU A 72 42.12 12.26 16.74
N ILE A 73 41.12 11.42 17.06
CA ILE A 73 39.78 11.47 16.46
C ILE A 73 38.82 12.25 17.36
N GLN A 74 38.09 13.19 16.77
CA GLN A 74 36.95 13.85 17.42
C GLN A 74 35.67 13.67 16.61
N VAL A 75 34.56 13.48 17.31
CA VAL A 75 33.21 13.50 16.75
C VAL A 75 32.38 14.56 17.46
N ILE A 76 31.66 15.40 16.71
CA ILE A 76 30.78 16.46 17.25
C ILE A 76 29.40 16.43 16.59
N CYS A 77 28.38 16.91 17.31
CA CYS A 77 27.06 17.17 16.74
C CYS A 77 27.11 18.43 15.87
N ALA A 78 26.82 18.33 14.57
CA ALA A 78 26.93 19.46 13.63
C ALA A 78 25.99 20.63 13.97
N LYS A 79 24.84 20.34 14.59
CA LYS A 79 23.82 21.33 14.99
C LYS A 79 24.16 22.10 16.27
N THR A 80 25.11 21.63 17.09
CA THR A 80 25.37 22.21 18.43
C THR A 80 26.86 22.36 18.79
N GLU A 81 27.75 21.89 17.91
CA GLU A 81 29.21 21.79 18.09
C GLU A 81 29.69 21.01 19.33
N ARG A 82 28.76 20.40 20.08
CA ARG A 82 29.08 19.60 21.26
C ARG A 82 29.82 18.32 20.86
N PRO A 83 30.91 17.96 21.56
CA PRO A 83 31.52 16.63 21.45
C PRO A 83 30.51 15.52 21.70
N LEU A 84 30.64 14.45 20.93
CA LEU A 84 29.92 13.19 21.11
C LEU A 84 30.90 12.12 21.58
N ARG A 85 30.44 11.17 22.39
CA ARG A 85 31.27 10.03 22.79
C ARG A 85 31.58 9.18 21.56
N CYS A 86 32.87 8.95 21.32
CA CYS A 86 33.39 8.06 20.30
C CYS A 86 34.31 6.99 20.90
N HIS A 87 34.51 5.91 20.15
CA HIS A 87 35.41 4.81 20.50
C HIS A 87 36.17 4.39 19.25
N VAL A 88 37.48 4.25 19.35
CA VAL A 88 38.33 3.73 18.26
C VAL A 88 38.83 2.36 18.69
N THR A 89 38.40 1.31 18.00
CA THR A 89 38.79 -0.07 18.33
C THR A 89 40.29 -0.29 18.05
N PRO A 90 40.95 -1.26 18.70
CA PRO A 90 42.36 -1.58 18.43
C PRO A 90 42.68 -1.96 16.97
N THR A 91 41.66 -2.37 16.20
CA THR A 91 41.76 -2.68 14.76
C THR A 91 41.46 -1.48 13.85
N GLY A 92 41.26 -0.29 14.43
CA GLY A 92 41.11 0.95 13.70
C GLY A 92 39.70 1.23 13.16
N LEU A 93 38.63 0.66 13.73
CA LEU A 93 37.25 1.10 13.43
C LEU A 93 36.80 2.20 14.40
N VAL A 94 36.23 3.27 13.85
CA VAL A 94 35.71 4.43 14.60
C VAL A 94 34.19 4.29 14.76
N PHE A 95 33.74 4.31 16.01
CA PHE A 95 32.33 4.34 16.38
C PHE A 95 31.96 5.60 17.17
N ALA A 96 30.70 6.02 17.13
CA ALA A 96 30.17 7.12 17.93
C ALA A 96 28.75 6.87 18.43
N THR A 97 28.29 7.60 19.45
CA THR A 97 26.90 7.59 19.93
C THR A 97 26.32 9.00 20.04
N LEU A 98 24.99 9.12 19.90
CA LEU A 98 24.26 10.39 19.83
C LEU A 98 23.81 10.94 21.20
N SER A 99 24.00 10.19 22.28
CA SER A 99 23.51 10.55 23.62
C SER A 99 24.40 10.02 24.73
N ASP A 100 24.43 10.72 25.86
CA ASP A 100 25.05 10.24 27.09
C ASP A 100 24.23 9.15 27.81
N GLU A 101 22.96 8.96 27.42
CA GLU A 101 22.12 7.84 27.90
C GLU A 101 22.47 6.48 27.29
N ALA A 102 23.29 6.43 26.23
CA ALA A 102 23.73 5.14 25.67
C ALA A 102 24.74 4.44 26.59
N PRO A 103 24.73 3.09 26.70
CA PRO A 103 25.75 2.36 27.45
C PRO A 103 27.18 2.66 27.00
N SER A 104 28.19 2.23 27.77
CA SER A 104 29.57 2.21 27.27
C SER A 104 29.69 1.29 26.04
N PHE A 105 30.75 1.48 25.24
CA PHE A 105 30.96 0.69 24.03
C PHE A 105 31.00 -0.82 24.33
N GLN A 106 31.67 -1.21 25.43
CA GLN A 106 31.84 -2.59 25.86
C GLN A 106 30.55 -3.21 26.45
N GLU A 107 29.67 -2.40 27.07
CA GLU A 107 28.32 -2.84 27.47
C GLU A 107 27.37 -2.96 26.28
N TYR A 108 27.55 -2.12 25.26
CA TYR A 108 26.69 -2.15 24.06
C TYR A 108 27.10 -3.26 23.09
N PHE A 109 28.40 -3.46 22.85
CA PHE A 109 28.96 -4.50 21.99
C PHE A 109 29.95 -5.40 22.76
N PRO A 110 29.49 -6.22 23.73
CA PRO A 110 30.35 -7.19 24.38
C PRO A 110 30.90 -8.18 23.34
N GLU A 111 32.14 -8.66 23.55
CA GLU A 111 32.85 -9.63 22.69
C GLU A 111 33.17 -9.17 21.24
N LEU A 112 32.80 -7.96 20.83
CA LEU A 112 33.05 -7.47 19.46
C LEU A 112 34.54 -7.30 19.14
N GLU A 113 35.34 -6.67 20.02
CA GLU A 113 36.75 -6.40 19.72
C GLU A 113 37.59 -7.67 19.48
N PRO A 114 37.45 -8.76 20.28
CA PRO A 114 38.05 -10.07 19.96
C PRO A 114 37.65 -10.66 18.60
N LEU A 115 36.44 -10.37 18.11
CA LEU A 115 35.99 -10.82 16.79
C LEU A 115 36.66 -9.99 15.67
N LEU A 116 36.73 -8.67 15.85
CA LEU A 116 37.35 -7.75 14.89
C LEU A 116 38.84 -8.00 14.67
N GLN A 117 39.58 -8.52 15.67
CA GLN A 117 41.02 -8.80 15.61
C GLN A 117 41.48 -9.71 14.45
N LYS A 118 40.56 -10.39 13.76
CA LYS A 118 40.84 -11.20 12.56
C LYS A 118 41.15 -10.35 11.32
N VAL A 119 40.67 -9.11 11.27
CA VAL A 119 40.80 -8.23 10.08
C VAL A 119 41.49 -6.93 10.46
N ASP A 120 42.64 -6.67 9.84
CA ASP A 120 43.27 -5.35 9.89
C ASP A 120 42.54 -4.40 8.92
N PHE A 121 41.78 -3.46 9.46
CA PHE A 121 41.05 -2.45 8.70
C PHE A 121 41.93 -1.27 8.27
N THR A 122 43.14 -1.12 8.83
CA THR A 122 44.09 -0.06 8.43
C THR A 122 44.68 -0.29 7.04
N GLN A 123 44.74 -1.56 6.58
CA GLN A 123 45.20 -1.92 5.24
C GLN A 123 44.22 -1.55 4.11
N ARG A 124 43.08 -0.89 4.40
CA ARG A 124 42.00 -0.65 3.43
C ARG A 124 41.78 0.86 3.23
N PRO A 125 42.48 1.50 2.29
CA PRO A 125 42.29 2.92 1.97
C PRO A 125 40.85 3.21 1.52
N TYR A 126 40.32 4.35 1.95
CA TYR A 126 39.07 4.90 1.43
C TYR A 126 39.18 5.19 -0.08
N ARG A 127 38.11 4.93 -0.83
CA ARG A 127 38.04 5.12 -2.29
C ARG A 127 36.86 5.98 -2.74
N ARG A 128 35.66 5.73 -2.22
CA ARG A 128 34.41 6.38 -2.67
C ARG A 128 33.32 6.29 -1.60
N SER A 129 32.63 7.40 -1.35
CA SER A 129 31.32 7.42 -0.69
C SER A 129 30.22 7.64 -1.73
N ILE A 130 29.02 7.12 -1.51
CA ILE A 130 27.80 7.54 -2.20
C ILE A 130 26.64 7.65 -1.20
N LYS A 131 25.65 8.50 -1.50
CA LYS A 131 24.42 8.62 -0.74
C LYS A 131 23.24 8.70 -1.71
N TYR A 132 22.14 8.01 -1.42
CA TYR A 132 20.89 8.08 -2.19
C TYR A 132 19.71 7.70 -1.30
N GLU A 133 18.50 8.14 -1.65
CA GLU A 133 17.28 7.82 -0.92
C GLU A 133 16.59 6.60 -1.53
N GLY A 134 15.73 5.95 -0.74
CA GLY A 134 14.90 4.82 -1.17
C GLY A 134 13.54 4.83 -0.47
N HIS A 135 12.50 4.46 -1.22
CA HIS A 135 11.12 4.44 -0.75
C HIS A 135 10.81 3.15 0.02
N PHE A 136 11.49 3.00 1.16
CA PHE A 136 11.25 1.94 2.13
C PHE A 136 11.61 2.37 3.55
N ASN A 137 10.98 1.74 4.55
CA ASN A 137 11.37 1.86 5.95
C ASN A 137 12.74 1.21 6.19
N TRP A 138 13.51 1.73 7.15
CA TRP A 138 14.84 1.22 7.48
C TRP A 138 14.86 -0.28 7.80
N LYS A 139 13.80 -0.79 8.46
CA LYS A 139 13.65 -2.22 8.77
C LYS A 139 13.53 -3.10 7.53
N THR A 140 12.96 -2.59 6.43
CA THR A 140 12.78 -3.34 5.18
C THR A 140 14.13 -3.73 4.55
N MET A 141 15.13 -2.85 4.65
CA MET A 141 16.51 -3.09 4.22
C MET A 141 17.30 -3.94 5.22
N VAL A 142 17.17 -3.67 6.52
CA VAL A 142 17.82 -4.49 7.56
C VAL A 142 17.31 -5.93 7.53
N ASP A 143 16.02 -6.15 7.26
CA ASP A 143 15.44 -7.49 7.11
C ASP A 143 16.11 -8.30 6.00
N GLY A 144 16.35 -7.71 4.82
CA GLY A 144 17.03 -8.40 3.72
C GLY A 144 18.48 -8.74 4.08
N TYR A 145 19.22 -7.78 4.64
CA TYR A 145 20.59 -7.98 5.10
C TYR A 145 20.72 -8.99 6.25
N GLN A 146 19.66 -9.22 7.03
CA GLN A 146 19.64 -10.16 8.15
C GLN A 146 19.37 -11.63 7.76
N GLU A 147 19.36 -11.94 6.46
CA GLU A 147 19.28 -13.31 5.91
C GLU A 147 20.03 -13.45 4.58
N CYS A 148 20.13 -14.67 4.05
CA CYS A 148 20.65 -14.95 2.70
C CYS A 148 19.88 -16.11 2.02
N LEU A 149 18.63 -16.30 2.44
CA LEU A 149 17.64 -17.18 1.82
C LEU A 149 17.26 -16.66 0.41
N HIS A 150 17.24 -15.33 0.23
CA HIS A 150 17.01 -14.69 -1.08
C HIS A 150 18.19 -14.77 -2.05
N CYS A 151 19.43 -14.86 -1.55
CA CYS A 151 20.66 -14.72 -2.35
C CYS A 151 20.66 -15.53 -3.65
N GLN A 152 20.21 -16.79 -3.58
CA GLN A 152 20.13 -17.73 -4.71
C GLN A 152 19.12 -17.32 -5.82
N TYR A 153 18.17 -16.44 -5.52
CA TYR A 153 17.11 -15.98 -6.44
C TYR A 153 17.34 -14.56 -6.94
N THR A 154 17.89 -13.68 -6.09
CA THR A 154 18.10 -12.25 -6.41
C THR A 154 19.52 -11.95 -6.88
N HIS A 155 20.54 -12.57 -6.28
CA HIS A 155 21.95 -12.26 -6.55
C HIS A 155 22.69 -13.43 -7.21
N PRO A 156 22.43 -13.74 -8.50
CA PRO A 156 23.07 -14.86 -9.19
C PRO A 156 24.59 -14.68 -9.29
N SER A 157 25.07 -13.44 -9.54
CA SER A 157 26.50 -13.12 -9.60
C SER A 157 27.20 -13.36 -8.25
N PHE A 158 26.58 -12.96 -7.15
CA PHE A 158 27.13 -13.13 -5.80
C PHE A 158 27.15 -14.60 -5.37
N SER A 159 26.05 -15.32 -5.61
CA SER A 159 25.87 -16.72 -5.21
C SER A 159 26.83 -17.71 -5.89
N VAL A 160 27.51 -17.30 -6.97
CA VAL A 160 28.61 -18.08 -7.60
C VAL A 160 29.87 -18.09 -6.72
N TYR A 161 30.16 -17.00 -6.01
CA TYR A 161 31.33 -16.85 -5.15
C TYR A 161 31.04 -17.15 -3.67
N TYR A 162 29.83 -16.78 -3.22
CA TYR A 162 29.38 -16.89 -1.83
C TYR A 162 28.05 -17.68 -1.78
N PRO A 163 28.08 -19.00 -1.98
CA PRO A 163 26.87 -19.81 -2.11
C PRO A 163 26.11 -19.94 -0.77
N PRO A 164 24.80 -19.64 -0.71
CA PRO A 164 24.04 -19.60 0.54
C PRO A 164 23.91 -20.95 1.26
N THR A 165 24.32 -22.05 0.64
CA THR A 165 24.40 -23.41 1.21
C THR A 165 25.16 -23.47 2.53
N PHE A 166 26.25 -22.70 2.66
CA PHE A 166 27.11 -22.70 3.85
C PHE A 166 26.88 -21.49 4.77
N TYR A 167 25.95 -20.61 4.40
CA TYR A 167 25.74 -19.33 5.07
C TYR A 167 25.11 -19.53 6.47
N THR A 168 25.75 -18.95 7.48
CA THR A 168 25.28 -18.93 8.87
C THR A 168 25.28 -17.52 9.44
N VAL A 169 24.32 -17.26 10.34
CA VAL A 169 24.22 -16.00 11.09
C VAL A 169 24.30 -16.29 12.58
N HIS A 170 25.28 -15.68 13.24
CA HIS A 170 25.55 -15.77 14.66
C HIS A 170 25.17 -14.43 15.32
N ASN A 171 24.20 -14.48 16.21
CA ASN A 171 23.63 -13.28 16.83
C ASN A 171 24.32 -12.99 18.18
N HIS A 172 24.77 -11.75 18.36
CA HIS A 172 25.43 -11.24 19.56
C HIS A 172 24.68 -10.01 20.08
N GLN A 173 25.00 -9.54 21.29
CA GLN A 173 24.34 -8.36 21.88
C GLN A 173 24.55 -7.11 21.01
N ASN A 174 23.45 -6.63 20.42
CA ASN A 174 23.37 -5.52 19.47
C ASN A 174 24.19 -5.68 18.16
N PHE A 175 24.67 -6.88 17.79
CA PHE A 175 25.29 -7.09 16.47
C PHE A 175 25.12 -8.53 15.96
N SER A 176 25.16 -8.73 14.63
CA SER A 176 25.04 -10.04 14.00
C SER A 176 26.27 -10.32 13.12
N GLN A 177 26.90 -11.49 13.28
CA GLN A 177 27.97 -11.97 12.42
C GLN A 177 27.45 -12.96 11.38
N HIS A 178 27.70 -12.66 10.11
CA HIS A 178 27.34 -13.48 8.97
C HIS A 178 28.60 -14.07 8.35
N ILE A 179 28.58 -15.38 8.08
CA ILE A 179 29.71 -16.13 7.55
C ILE A 179 29.25 -16.88 6.30
N ALA A 180 29.80 -16.55 5.13
CA ALA A 180 29.43 -17.20 3.86
C ALA A 180 30.17 -18.52 3.59
N ASP A 181 31.44 -18.64 4.02
CA ASP A 181 32.19 -19.89 4.05
C ASP A 181 33.01 -19.97 5.36
N PRO A 182 32.72 -20.91 6.28
CA PRO A 182 33.47 -21.03 7.55
C PRO A 182 34.95 -21.42 7.36
N LYS A 183 35.38 -21.77 6.15
CA LYS A 183 36.80 -21.99 5.80
C LYS A 183 37.52 -20.71 5.35
N LYS A 184 36.78 -19.62 5.15
CA LYS A 184 37.28 -18.30 4.74
C LYS A 184 36.76 -17.20 5.69
N PRO A 185 37.19 -17.17 6.96
CA PRO A 185 36.68 -16.21 7.94
C PRO A 185 36.91 -14.74 7.57
N ASP A 186 37.82 -14.46 6.62
CA ASP A 186 38.27 -13.10 6.24
C ASP A 186 37.90 -12.72 4.78
N ASP A 187 37.16 -13.58 4.07
CA ASP A 187 36.62 -13.38 2.70
C ASP A 187 35.19 -13.94 2.62
N GLY A 188 34.21 -13.08 2.85
CA GLY A 188 32.81 -13.49 3.10
C GLY A 188 32.37 -13.29 4.56
N LEU A 189 32.97 -12.33 5.26
CA LEU A 189 32.54 -11.85 6.58
C LEU A 189 31.63 -10.63 6.39
N PHE A 190 30.44 -10.66 6.97
CA PHE A 190 29.52 -9.52 6.98
C PHE A 190 29.04 -9.28 8.43
N LEU A 191 28.99 -8.03 8.85
CA LEU A 191 28.66 -7.62 10.22
C LEU A 191 27.54 -6.57 10.17
N TYR A 192 26.42 -6.86 10.83
CA TYR A 192 25.38 -5.89 11.14
C TYR A 192 25.59 -5.33 12.55
N PHE A 193 25.63 -4.01 12.69
CA PHE A 193 25.65 -3.30 13.96
C PHE A 193 24.31 -2.62 14.17
N PHE A 194 23.59 -3.07 15.20
CA PHE A 194 22.27 -2.55 15.53
C PHE A 194 22.34 -1.07 15.95
N PRO A 195 21.49 -0.19 15.38
CA PRO A 195 20.31 -0.51 14.59
C PRO A 195 20.48 -0.51 13.07
N ASN A 196 21.51 0.11 12.51
CA ASN A 196 21.47 0.49 11.09
C ASN A 196 22.79 0.51 10.31
N CYS A 197 23.91 0.07 10.89
CA CYS A 197 25.21 0.10 10.22
C CYS A 197 25.64 -1.30 9.79
N THR A 198 26.35 -1.43 8.66
CA THR A 198 26.92 -2.70 8.21
C THR A 198 28.41 -2.57 7.89
N LEU A 199 29.12 -3.70 7.88
CA LEU A 199 30.50 -3.80 7.44
C LEU A 199 30.72 -5.14 6.73
N ASN A 200 31.13 -5.08 5.47
CA ASN A 200 31.21 -6.23 4.57
C ASN A 200 32.66 -6.38 4.10
N VAL A 201 33.22 -7.58 4.27
CA VAL A 201 34.63 -7.90 3.99
C VAL A 201 34.65 -9.10 3.04
N TYR A 202 34.73 -8.81 1.73
CA TYR A 202 34.66 -9.80 0.66
C TYR A 202 35.28 -9.28 -0.65
N GLY A 203 35.69 -10.18 -1.54
CA GLY A 203 36.12 -9.83 -2.90
C GLY A 203 37.37 -8.93 -2.97
N GLY A 204 38.28 -9.03 -1.98
CA GLY A 204 39.48 -8.18 -1.86
C GLY A 204 39.23 -6.77 -1.32
N GLY A 205 37.97 -6.34 -1.23
CA GLY A 205 37.57 -5.02 -0.75
C GLY A 205 36.81 -5.04 0.56
N MET A 206 36.42 -3.84 1.00
CA MET A 206 35.48 -3.64 2.08
C MET A 206 34.44 -2.59 1.70
N SER A 207 33.19 -2.81 2.11
CA SER A 207 32.15 -1.79 2.05
C SER A 207 31.47 -1.67 3.42
N SER A 208 31.07 -0.46 3.79
CA SER A 208 30.13 -0.22 4.88
C SER A 208 28.91 0.48 4.30
N PHE A 209 27.72 0.18 4.80
CA PHE A 209 26.54 0.98 4.50
C PHE A 209 25.74 1.31 5.76
N ARG A 210 24.98 2.40 5.69
CA ARG A 210 24.15 2.90 6.78
C ARG A 210 22.75 3.18 6.26
N VAL A 211 21.77 2.68 7.01
CA VAL A 211 20.35 2.73 6.69
C VAL A 211 19.73 3.88 7.52
N CYS A 212 19.78 5.11 7.03
CA CYS A 212 19.43 6.29 7.82
C CYS A 212 17.99 6.77 7.51
N PRO A 213 17.00 6.49 8.38
CA PRO A 213 15.62 6.90 8.13
C PRO A 213 15.45 8.43 8.18
N THR A 214 14.59 8.96 7.31
CA THR A 214 14.32 10.41 7.19
C THR A 214 13.23 10.85 8.18
N GLU A 215 12.47 11.92 7.90
CA GLU A 215 11.27 12.28 8.68
C GLU A 215 10.02 11.47 8.27
N ASP A 216 9.95 10.97 7.03
CA ASP A 216 8.93 10.04 6.56
C ASP A 216 9.35 8.59 6.92
N PRO A 217 8.52 7.79 7.63
CA PRO A 217 8.85 6.41 7.95
C PRO A 217 9.03 5.51 6.72
N ASN A 218 8.53 5.91 5.55
CA ASN A 218 8.63 5.17 4.28
C ASN A 218 9.79 5.65 3.40
N VAL A 219 10.61 6.61 3.84
CA VAL A 219 11.79 7.08 3.10
C VAL A 219 13.05 6.95 3.94
N THR A 220 14.03 6.23 3.39
CA THR A 220 15.31 5.95 4.03
C THR A 220 16.45 6.42 3.14
N ARG A 221 17.37 7.18 3.70
CA ARG A 221 18.60 7.62 3.04
C ARG A 221 19.69 6.59 3.29
N MET A 222 20.11 5.90 2.23
CA MET A 222 21.21 4.95 2.23
C MET A 222 22.53 5.70 2.05
N GLU A 223 23.50 5.47 2.94
CA GLU A 223 24.90 5.87 2.73
C GLU A 223 25.76 4.63 2.50
N PHE A 224 26.74 4.70 1.61
CA PHE A 224 27.76 3.66 1.44
C PHE A 224 29.16 4.28 1.41
N ASP A 225 30.12 3.59 2.03
CA ASP A 225 31.56 3.88 1.91
C ASP A 225 32.29 2.63 1.40
N TYR A 226 33.19 2.82 0.44
CA TYR A 226 33.97 1.76 -0.21
C TYR A 226 35.46 1.96 0.02
N TYR A 227 36.13 0.87 0.38
CA TYR A 227 37.55 0.82 0.75
C TYR A 227 38.22 -0.35 0.01
N HIS A 228 39.39 -0.12 -0.58
CA HIS A 228 40.03 -1.14 -1.43
C HIS A 228 41.54 -0.93 -1.56
N VAL A 229 42.33 -2.00 -1.50
CA VAL A 229 43.80 -1.95 -1.63
C VAL A 229 44.23 -1.45 -3.01
N GLU A 230 43.67 -2.00 -4.07
CA GLU A 230 43.88 -1.52 -5.46
C GLU A 230 43.11 -0.21 -5.73
N SER A 231 43.50 0.49 -6.80
CA SER A 231 42.84 1.69 -7.33
C SER A 231 42.67 1.61 -8.86
N GLY A 232 41.97 2.57 -9.47
CA GLY A 232 41.73 2.59 -10.92
C GLY A 232 40.80 1.44 -11.33
N ASP A 233 41.01 0.88 -12.53
CA ASP A 233 40.12 -0.10 -13.17
C ASP A 233 39.74 -1.29 -12.26
N LYS A 234 40.71 -1.82 -11.48
CA LYS A 234 40.46 -2.90 -10.50
C LYS A 234 39.47 -2.49 -9.39
N PHE A 235 39.54 -1.24 -8.93
CA PHE A 235 38.57 -0.73 -7.96
C PHE A 235 37.20 -0.52 -8.62
N GLU A 236 37.14 -0.08 -9.88
CA GLU A 236 35.86 0.06 -10.60
C GLU A 236 35.20 -1.29 -10.87
N GLU A 237 35.97 -2.36 -11.11
CA GLU A 237 35.46 -3.73 -11.20
C GLU A 237 34.84 -4.20 -9.87
N TYR A 238 35.57 -4.07 -8.76
CA TYR A 238 35.05 -4.34 -7.41
C TYR A 238 33.80 -3.50 -7.10
N PHE A 239 33.87 -2.18 -7.32
CA PHE A 239 32.78 -1.24 -7.08
C PHE A 239 31.54 -1.61 -7.88
N LYS A 240 31.68 -1.95 -9.16
CA LYS A 240 30.57 -2.39 -10.02
C LYS A 240 29.90 -3.66 -9.49
N PHE A 241 30.67 -4.65 -9.05
CA PHE A 241 30.13 -5.89 -8.46
C PHE A 241 29.35 -5.62 -7.18
N VAL A 242 29.93 -4.90 -6.21
CA VAL A 242 29.24 -4.61 -4.94
C VAL A 242 28.07 -3.62 -5.09
N ARG A 243 28.10 -2.75 -6.12
CA ARG A 243 26.97 -1.89 -6.50
C ARG A 243 25.82 -2.65 -7.15
N GLN A 244 26.10 -3.73 -7.89
CA GLN A 244 25.04 -4.57 -8.46
C GLN A 244 24.19 -5.19 -7.32
N VAL A 245 24.84 -5.85 -6.36
CA VAL A 245 24.15 -6.47 -5.20
C VAL A 245 23.32 -5.43 -4.43
N ALA A 246 23.94 -4.29 -4.07
CA ALA A 246 23.25 -3.22 -3.34
C ALA A 246 22.12 -2.51 -4.12
N GLN A 247 22.03 -2.71 -5.44
CA GLN A 247 20.92 -2.21 -6.26
C GLN A 247 19.82 -3.28 -6.42
N GLU A 248 20.20 -4.55 -6.50
CA GLU A 248 19.29 -5.70 -6.44
C GLU A 248 18.53 -5.71 -5.09
N ASP A 249 19.23 -5.48 -3.97
CA ASP A 249 18.63 -5.30 -2.62
C ASP A 249 17.67 -4.10 -2.55
N TYR A 250 18.03 -2.98 -3.18
CA TYR A 250 17.20 -1.79 -3.20
C TYR A 250 15.87 -2.05 -3.92
N GLU A 251 15.91 -2.72 -5.08
CA GLU A 251 14.71 -3.14 -5.81
C GLU A 251 13.88 -4.19 -5.06
N LEU A 252 14.50 -5.02 -4.20
CA LEU A 252 13.75 -5.87 -3.28
C LEU A 252 12.96 -5.05 -2.27
N CYS A 253 13.58 -4.02 -1.70
CA CYS A 253 13.03 -3.23 -0.60
C CYS A 253 11.86 -2.34 -1.04
N GLU A 254 11.96 -1.57 -2.12
CA GLU A 254 10.86 -0.72 -2.60
C GLU A 254 9.60 -1.55 -2.95
N ARG A 255 9.78 -2.67 -3.65
CA ARG A 255 8.67 -3.55 -4.05
C ARG A 255 8.06 -4.30 -2.87
N ALA A 256 8.82 -4.54 -1.80
CA ALA A 256 8.30 -5.08 -0.54
C ALA A 256 7.52 -4.00 0.24
N GLN A 257 8.10 -2.80 0.42
CA GLN A 257 7.45 -1.67 1.10
C GLN A 257 6.12 -1.31 0.44
N HIS A 258 6.11 -1.16 -0.89
CA HIS A 258 4.89 -0.82 -1.65
C HIS A 258 3.74 -1.76 -1.27
N ASN A 259 4.00 -3.06 -1.10
CA ASN A 259 2.99 -4.05 -0.72
C ASN A 259 2.62 -4.06 0.78
N LEU A 260 3.51 -3.65 1.68
CA LEU A 260 3.22 -3.49 3.12
C LEU A 260 2.19 -2.37 3.34
N GLU A 261 2.35 -1.25 2.64
CA GLU A 261 1.50 -0.06 2.73
C GLU A 261 0.03 -0.29 2.31
N LYS A 262 -0.28 -1.32 1.51
CA LYS A 262 -1.60 -1.37 0.83
C LYS A 262 -2.74 -1.91 1.68
N GLY A 263 -2.51 -2.30 2.94
CA GLY A 263 -3.56 -2.86 3.80
C GLY A 263 -4.07 -4.22 3.29
N VAL A 264 -3.14 -5.13 3.02
CA VAL A 264 -3.42 -6.50 2.51
C VAL A 264 -2.57 -7.51 3.28
N TYR A 265 -1.27 -7.23 3.38
CA TYR A 265 -0.32 -8.00 4.19
C TYR A 265 -0.43 -7.62 5.68
N SER A 266 -0.09 -8.55 6.56
CA SER A 266 -0.02 -8.34 8.00
C SER A 266 1.30 -8.83 8.57
N GLU A 267 1.55 -10.14 8.49
CA GLU A 267 2.74 -10.81 9.02
C GLU A 267 3.09 -12.08 8.21
N GLY A 268 4.38 -12.44 8.18
CA GLY A 268 4.92 -13.63 7.52
C GLY A 268 5.70 -14.52 8.50
N ILE A 269 5.87 -15.80 8.18
CA ILE A 269 6.57 -16.77 9.04
C ILE A 269 8.06 -16.80 8.69
N LEU A 270 8.93 -16.56 9.66
CA LEU A 270 10.38 -16.62 9.49
C LEU A 270 10.91 -18.05 9.65
N ASN A 271 11.95 -18.39 8.87
CA ASN A 271 12.69 -19.64 9.01
C ASN A 271 13.58 -19.59 10.26
N PRO A 272 13.44 -20.51 11.23
CA PRO A 272 14.16 -20.45 12.50
C PRO A 272 15.68 -20.70 12.38
N GLU A 273 16.16 -21.20 11.22
CA GLU A 273 17.58 -21.35 10.94
C GLU A 273 18.08 -20.27 9.97
N LYS A 274 17.37 -20.04 8.84
CA LYS A 274 17.85 -19.17 7.75
C LYS A 274 17.46 -17.71 7.85
N GLU A 275 16.56 -17.35 8.78
CA GLU A 275 16.10 -15.98 9.04
C GLU A 275 16.18 -15.66 10.55
N ASN A 276 17.10 -16.32 11.27
CA ASN A 276 17.30 -16.12 12.70
C ASN A 276 17.83 -14.72 13.05
N GLY A 277 18.65 -14.10 12.19
CA GLY A 277 19.05 -12.69 12.32
C GLY A 277 17.85 -11.74 12.23
N VAL A 278 16.95 -12.00 11.28
CA VAL A 278 15.71 -11.22 11.08
C VAL A 278 14.87 -11.23 12.36
N SER A 279 14.62 -12.43 12.93
CA SER A 279 13.90 -12.52 14.21
C SER A 279 14.65 -11.78 15.31
N PHE A 280 15.95 -12.03 15.48
CA PHE A 280 16.74 -11.49 16.59
C PHE A 280 16.78 -9.97 16.64
N TYR A 281 17.02 -9.28 15.52
CA TYR A 281 17.03 -7.82 15.53
C TYR A 281 15.61 -7.25 15.67
N GLN A 282 14.57 -7.89 15.10
CA GLN A 282 13.18 -7.47 15.30
C GLN A 282 12.71 -7.69 16.76
N ASP A 283 13.19 -8.73 17.43
CA ASP A 283 13.02 -8.96 18.86
C ASP A 283 13.66 -7.80 19.64
N ARG A 284 14.89 -7.41 19.27
CA ARG A 284 15.61 -6.29 19.88
C ARG A 284 14.92 -4.93 19.68
N VAL A 285 14.38 -4.64 18.49
CA VAL A 285 13.53 -3.46 18.23
C VAL A 285 12.30 -3.49 19.14
N PHE A 286 11.60 -4.63 19.19
CA PHE A 286 10.38 -4.79 19.97
C PHE A 286 10.64 -4.61 21.48
N GLU A 287 11.70 -5.19 22.05
CA GLU A 287 12.05 -5.05 23.46
C GLU A 287 12.43 -3.62 23.90
N LEU A 288 13.01 -2.83 23.00
CA LEU A 288 13.35 -1.43 23.30
C LEU A 288 12.12 -0.50 23.26
N ILE A 289 11.08 -0.91 22.54
CA ILE A 289 9.88 -0.10 22.26
C ILE A 289 8.71 -0.48 23.17
N VAL A 290 8.52 -1.78 23.41
CA VAL A 290 7.46 -2.33 24.27
C VAL A 290 8.07 -2.63 25.64
N PRO A 291 7.88 -1.76 26.66
CA PRO A 291 8.47 -1.99 27.97
C PRO A 291 7.89 -3.24 28.62
N LYS A 292 8.76 -4.15 29.07
CA LYS A 292 8.37 -5.29 29.89
C LYS A 292 7.70 -4.76 31.17
N PRO A 293 6.56 -5.34 31.62
CA PRO A 293 5.90 -4.90 32.84
C PRO A 293 6.86 -5.05 34.02
N SER A 294 7.09 -3.96 34.74
CA SER A 294 8.07 -3.91 35.82
C SER A 294 7.60 -4.75 37.01
N VAL A 295 8.23 -5.91 37.20
CA VAL A 295 8.15 -6.64 38.48
C VAL A 295 8.82 -5.73 39.52
N PRO A 296 8.12 -5.27 40.55
CA PRO A 296 8.70 -4.36 41.54
C PRO A 296 9.81 -5.11 42.32
N PRO A 297 11.01 -4.52 42.46
CA PRO A 297 12.13 -5.17 43.10
C PRO A 297 11.97 -5.18 44.64
N ASN A 298 11.07 -6.05 45.14
CA ASN A 298 11.03 -6.63 46.49
C ASN A 298 9.80 -7.55 46.73
N PHE A 299 9.21 -8.18 45.71
CA PHE A 299 8.12 -9.14 45.93
C PHE A 299 8.65 -10.50 46.41
N ASN A 300 8.88 -10.62 47.72
CA ASN A 300 9.44 -11.82 48.34
C ASN A 300 8.42 -12.97 48.42
N MET A 301 8.73 -14.09 47.77
CA MET A 301 7.77 -15.17 47.46
C MET A 301 7.43 -16.09 48.65
N ASP A 302 8.11 -15.95 49.79
CA ASP A 302 7.94 -16.79 50.98
C ASP A 302 6.82 -16.32 51.94
N SER A 303 6.20 -15.15 51.70
CA SER A 303 5.29 -14.51 52.66
C SER A 303 3.83 -15.02 52.66
N LEU A 304 3.43 -15.84 51.68
CA LEU A 304 2.04 -16.31 51.51
C LEU A 304 1.80 -17.74 52.05
N THR A 305 2.12 -17.96 53.34
CA THR A 305 1.82 -19.22 54.05
C THR A 305 0.92 -19.01 55.28
N SER A 306 -0.14 -18.20 55.15
CA SER A 306 -1.21 -18.13 56.16
C SER A 306 -2.62 -18.06 55.58
N VAL A 307 -3.36 -19.18 55.75
CA VAL A 307 -4.82 -19.34 55.87
C VAL A 307 -5.70 -18.25 55.23
N VAL A 308 -6.25 -18.54 54.05
CA VAL A 308 -7.47 -17.86 53.54
C VAL A 308 -8.70 -18.64 54.03
N PRO A 309 -9.61 -18.03 54.82
CA PRO A 309 -10.89 -18.65 55.15
C PRO A 309 -11.85 -18.56 53.95
N VAL A 310 -12.48 -19.68 53.60
CA VAL A 310 -13.47 -19.73 52.50
C VAL A 310 -14.77 -19.06 52.92
N ALA A 311 -15.19 -18.02 52.19
CA ALA A 311 -16.52 -17.42 52.28
C ALA A 311 -17.35 -17.77 51.03
N PRO A 312 -18.64 -18.18 51.16
CA PRO A 312 -19.43 -18.69 50.06
C PRO A 312 -20.10 -17.61 49.20
N THR A 313 -20.33 -17.93 47.93
CA THR A 313 -21.05 -17.10 46.95
C THR A 313 -22.56 -17.02 47.23
N PRO A 314 -23.16 -15.83 47.24
CA PRO A 314 -24.49 -15.69 46.60
C PRO A 314 -24.73 -14.29 45.99
N VAL A 315 -24.30 -14.07 44.73
CA VAL A 315 -24.69 -12.87 43.94
C VAL A 315 -25.33 -13.24 42.60
N LEU A 316 -24.94 -14.38 42.01
CA LEU A 316 -25.40 -14.85 40.69
C LEU A 316 -26.86 -15.32 40.61
N VAL A 317 -27.61 -15.32 41.73
CA VAL A 317 -29.05 -15.67 41.74
C VAL A 317 -29.95 -14.43 41.70
N ALA A 318 -29.47 -13.27 42.14
CA ALA A 318 -30.27 -12.05 42.20
C ALA A 318 -30.67 -11.50 40.82
N PHE A 319 -29.78 -11.61 39.82
CA PHE A 319 -30.00 -11.06 38.48
C PHE A 319 -31.00 -11.84 37.61
N LEU A 320 -31.28 -13.12 37.93
CA LEU A 320 -32.21 -13.96 37.16
C LEU A 320 -33.68 -13.84 37.62
N ALA A 321 -33.95 -13.23 38.77
CA ALA A 321 -35.31 -13.04 39.28
C ALA A 321 -36.07 -11.87 38.61
N GLY A 322 -35.36 -10.81 38.20
CA GLY A 322 -35.97 -9.55 37.74
C GLY A 322 -36.78 -9.65 36.44
N PHE A 323 -36.35 -10.49 35.49
CA PHE A 323 -36.99 -10.57 34.16
C PHE A 323 -38.32 -11.33 34.15
N ILE A 324 -38.60 -12.17 35.15
CA ILE A 324 -39.80 -13.03 35.18
C ILE A 324 -41.06 -12.26 35.61
N PHE A 325 -40.91 -11.10 36.28
CA PHE A 325 -42.04 -10.34 36.82
C PHE A 325 -42.68 -9.37 35.79
N LEU A 326 -41.89 -8.81 34.87
CA LEU A 326 -42.39 -7.86 33.86
C LEU A 326 -43.13 -8.53 32.68
N TYR A 327 -43.01 -9.84 32.50
CA TYR A 327 -43.65 -10.58 31.40
C TYR A 327 -45.01 -11.21 31.76
N ARG A 328 -45.60 -10.86 32.91
CA ARG A 328 -46.82 -11.47 33.45
C ARG A 328 -48.02 -10.54 33.65
N ALA A 329 -47.94 -9.30 33.17
CA ALA A 329 -48.93 -8.26 33.41
C ALA A 329 -49.50 -7.59 32.13
N TRP A 330 -49.81 -8.36 31.08
CA TRP A 330 -50.74 -7.90 30.04
C TRP A 330 -51.57 -9.04 29.44
N PRO A 331 -52.92 -9.00 29.52
CA PRO A 331 -53.80 -10.07 29.04
C PRO A 331 -54.20 -9.95 27.55
N TYR A 332 -54.87 -10.99 27.07
CA TYR A 332 -55.29 -11.25 25.68
C TYR A 332 -56.69 -10.70 25.32
N LEU A 333 -57.09 -10.90 24.05
CA LEU A 333 -58.43 -10.68 23.42
C LEU A 333 -58.73 -9.22 22.98
N SER A 334 -59.15 -8.83 21.76
CA SER A 334 -59.52 -9.44 20.45
C SER A 334 -61.01 -9.33 20.04
N ILE A 335 -61.28 -8.62 18.92
CA ILE A 335 -62.49 -8.65 18.03
C ILE A 335 -63.81 -8.09 18.66
N ARG A 336 -64.50 -7.05 18.12
CA ARG A 336 -65.31 -7.06 16.86
C ARG A 336 -65.97 -5.70 16.46
N ASP A 337 -66.23 -5.54 15.15
CA ASP A 337 -67.33 -4.83 14.43
C ASP A 337 -67.69 -3.30 14.58
N LYS A 338 -67.54 -2.59 13.43
CA LYS A 338 -68.52 -1.75 12.67
C LYS A 338 -68.92 -0.29 13.04
N GLN A 339 -68.47 0.63 12.15
CA GLN A 339 -69.23 1.69 11.41
C GLN A 339 -69.91 2.87 12.17
N PRO A 340 -70.31 3.98 11.49
CA PRO A 340 -70.00 4.45 10.12
C PRO A 340 -69.43 5.90 10.04
N LEU A 341 -69.23 6.42 8.82
CA LEU A 341 -68.94 7.83 8.49
C LEU A 341 -70.19 8.74 8.60
N PRO A 342 -69.99 10.07 8.70
CA PRO A 342 -70.78 11.07 7.97
C PRO A 342 -69.94 11.91 6.99
N VAL A 343 -70.61 12.74 6.18
CA VAL A 343 -70.10 13.36 4.94
C VAL A 343 -70.59 14.82 4.82
N ASP A 344 -69.90 15.63 4.01
CA ASP A 344 -70.16 17.02 3.55
C ASP A 344 -70.14 18.19 4.57
N ARG A 345 -69.35 19.23 4.26
CA ARG A 345 -69.85 20.54 3.73
C ARG A 345 -68.77 21.63 3.56
N GLU A 346 -68.63 22.11 2.32
CA GLU A 346 -68.32 23.53 2.00
C GLU A 346 -69.66 24.33 1.88
N PRO A 347 -69.72 25.68 1.64
CA PRO A 347 -68.65 26.67 1.37
C PRO A 347 -68.73 28.01 2.16
N LYS A 348 -67.86 28.97 1.75
CA LYS A 348 -67.96 30.48 1.66
C LYS A 348 -69.29 31.19 2.06
N PRO A 349 -69.34 32.54 2.36
CA PRO A 349 -68.76 33.63 1.52
C PRO A 349 -68.49 35.05 2.13
N LEU A 350 -68.16 36.04 1.26
CA LEU A 350 -68.17 37.53 1.40
C LEU A 350 -67.10 38.15 2.36
N ASP A 351 -66.58 39.38 2.25
CA ASP A 351 -66.47 40.47 1.22
C ASP A 351 -65.40 41.50 1.74
N THR A 352 -65.01 42.66 1.16
CA THR A 352 -65.46 43.53 0.03
C THR A 352 -64.27 44.35 -0.53
N ASP A 353 -64.46 45.10 -1.64
CA ASP A 353 -63.47 45.98 -2.30
C ASP A 353 -63.30 47.42 -1.74
N ALA A 354 -62.23 48.11 -2.15
CA ALA A 354 -62.06 49.57 -2.14
C ALA A 354 -61.07 50.04 -3.25
N ASP A 355 -61.20 51.28 -3.73
CA ASP A 355 -60.88 51.63 -5.14
C ASP A 355 -59.68 52.58 -5.41
N ALA A 356 -59.05 52.34 -6.58
CA ALA A 356 -58.48 53.27 -7.58
C ALA A 356 -57.29 54.26 -7.35
N ALA A 357 -56.56 54.45 -8.47
CA ALA A 357 -55.94 55.70 -9.01
C ALA A 357 -54.46 56.11 -8.70
N ALA A 358 -53.56 55.63 -9.56
CA ALA A 358 -52.41 56.28 -10.24
C ALA A 358 -51.78 57.63 -9.77
N ALA A 359 -50.44 57.71 -9.74
CA ALA A 359 -49.62 58.62 -10.58
C ALA A 359 -48.08 58.48 -10.41
N ALA A 360 -47.34 58.76 -11.50
CA ALA A 360 -45.92 59.18 -11.60
C ALA A 360 -44.77 58.24 -11.14
N ALA A 361 -43.63 58.35 -11.83
CA ALA A 361 -42.32 57.78 -11.47
C ALA A 361 -41.38 58.87 -10.94
N PRO A 362 -40.24 58.51 -10.32
CA PRO A 362 -39.00 58.51 -11.11
C PRO A 362 -38.06 57.31 -10.84
N VAL A 363 -36.94 57.27 -11.57
CA VAL A 363 -35.85 56.28 -11.43
C VAL A 363 -35.04 56.52 -10.15
N GLY A 364 -34.59 55.43 -9.52
CA GLY A 364 -33.64 55.41 -8.40
C GLY A 364 -32.73 54.18 -8.47
N GLU A 365 -31.51 54.29 -7.93
CA GLU A 365 -30.40 53.37 -8.22
C GLU A 365 -30.23 52.20 -7.22
N HIS A 366 -29.56 51.15 -7.71
CA HIS A 366 -28.80 50.11 -7.00
C HIS A 366 -29.27 49.62 -5.60
N GLY A 367 -29.77 48.38 -5.58
CA GLY A 367 -29.74 47.51 -4.41
C GLY A 367 -29.43 46.07 -4.82
N GLU A 368 -28.29 45.52 -4.37
CA GLU A 368 -27.91 44.14 -4.67
C GLU A 368 -28.74 43.15 -3.84
N VAL A 369 -29.49 42.27 -4.51
CA VAL A 369 -30.10 41.11 -3.85
C VAL A 369 -29.01 40.05 -3.68
N GLY A 370 -28.44 39.98 -2.47
CA GLY A 370 -27.38 39.03 -2.13
C GLY A 370 -27.77 37.59 -2.42
N VAL A 371 -27.14 36.98 -3.42
CA VAL A 371 -27.38 35.59 -3.81
C VAL A 371 -26.72 34.67 -2.78
N VAL A 372 -27.51 34.20 -1.80
CA VAL A 372 -27.07 33.18 -0.84
C VAL A 372 -26.79 31.87 -1.58
N SER A 373 -25.51 31.61 -1.87
CA SER A 373 -25.08 30.36 -2.47
C SER A 373 -25.16 29.23 -1.44
N LYS A 374 -26.02 28.24 -1.69
CA LYS A 374 -26.05 27.00 -0.92
C LYS A 374 -24.66 26.35 -0.92
N GLU A 375 -24.18 25.94 0.26
CA GLU A 375 -22.90 25.26 0.41
C GLU A 375 -22.84 23.92 -0.36
N SER A 376 -21.63 23.49 -0.69
CA SER A 376 -21.38 22.21 -1.36
C SER A 376 -21.73 21.03 -0.43
N GLU A 377 -22.45 20.04 -0.96
CA GLU A 377 -22.71 18.77 -0.26
C GLU A 377 -21.47 17.85 -0.25
N PHE A 378 -20.43 18.18 -1.02
CA PHE A 378 -19.16 17.44 -1.12
C PHE A 378 -18.03 18.08 -0.28
N PRO A 379 -17.09 17.29 0.27
CA PRO A 379 -15.90 17.78 0.96
C PRO A 379 -15.07 18.76 0.11
N ALA A 380 -14.40 19.72 0.77
CA ALA A 380 -13.56 20.71 0.08
C ALA A 380 -12.37 20.07 -0.68
N ASP A 381 -11.89 18.93 -0.20
CA ASP A 381 -10.77 18.17 -0.77
C ASP A 381 -11.21 17.09 -1.78
N TRP A 382 -12.50 17.01 -2.15
CA TRP A 382 -13.08 15.90 -2.94
C TRP A 382 -12.28 15.46 -4.19
N TRP A 383 -11.61 16.40 -4.85
CA TRP A 383 -10.81 16.15 -6.06
C TRP A 383 -9.30 15.98 -5.81
N VAL A 384 -8.77 16.40 -4.65
CA VAL A 384 -7.33 16.58 -4.39
C VAL A 384 -6.85 15.93 -3.08
N GLY A 385 -7.76 15.43 -2.25
CA GLY A 385 -7.49 14.94 -0.92
C GLY A 385 -6.95 13.51 -0.90
N LYS A 386 -5.70 13.36 -0.45
CA LYS A 386 -5.08 12.04 -0.21
C LYS A 386 -5.90 11.18 0.76
N GLU A 387 -6.39 11.77 1.85
CA GLU A 387 -7.23 11.09 2.84
C GLU A 387 -8.58 10.66 2.24
N THR A 388 -9.19 11.51 1.39
CA THR A 388 -10.40 11.15 0.63
C THR A 388 -10.14 9.99 -0.34
N TYR A 389 -8.99 9.95 -1.02
CA TYR A 389 -8.61 8.80 -1.86
C TYR A 389 -8.37 7.52 -1.05
N GLU A 390 -7.66 7.57 0.08
CA GLU A 390 -7.47 6.41 0.95
C GLU A 390 -8.81 5.89 1.51
N LEU A 391 -9.74 6.79 1.84
CA LEU A 391 -11.12 6.44 2.18
C LEU A 391 -11.87 5.83 0.99
N GLU A 392 -11.70 6.31 -0.25
CA GLU A 392 -12.26 5.66 -1.46
C GLU A 392 -11.72 4.23 -1.62
N ARG A 393 -10.43 3.99 -1.37
CA ARG A 393 -9.84 2.64 -1.40
C ARG A 393 -10.53 1.70 -0.39
N ARG A 394 -10.75 2.15 0.86
CA ARG A 394 -11.35 1.34 1.95
C ARG A 394 -12.88 1.24 1.93
N ALA A 395 -13.58 2.25 1.41
CA ALA A 395 -15.04 2.35 1.44
C ALA A 395 -15.71 1.91 0.14
N LEU A 396 -15.09 2.20 -1.01
CA LEU A 396 -15.63 1.93 -2.34
C LEU A 396 -14.94 0.75 -3.00
N PHE A 397 -13.66 0.90 -3.36
CA PHE A 397 -12.98 -0.04 -4.26
C PHE A 397 -12.79 -1.42 -3.66
N SER A 398 -12.50 -1.51 -2.37
CA SER A 398 -12.34 -2.79 -1.67
C SER A 398 -13.64 -3.55 -1.39
N LYS A 399 -14.83 -2.94 -1.56
CA LYS A 399 -16.13 -3.56 -1.26
C LYS A 399 -17.06 -3.75 -2.46
N THR A 400 -16.69 -3.19 -3.60
CA THR A 400 -17.53 -3.16 -4.81
C THR A 400 -17.05 -4.20 -5.81
N TRP A 401 -17.96 -4.79 -6.59
CA TRP A 401 -17.58 -5.63 -7.73
C TRP A 401 -17.07 -4.78 -8.89
N ILE A 402 -15.89 -5.09 -9.40
CA ILE A 402 -15.23 -4.35 -10.50
C ILE A 402 -15.03 -5.28 -11.69
N CYS A 403 -15.49 -4.88 -12.87
CA CYS A 403 -15.39 -5.65 -14.12
C CYS A 403 -14.05 -5.39 -14.83
N LEU A 404 -13.02 -6.18 -14.50
CA LEU A 404 -11.63 -5.89 -14.91
C LEU A 404 -11.23 -6.40 -16.29
N SER A 405 -11.80 -7.51 -16.76
CA SER A 405 -11.28 -8.23 -17.93
C SER A 405 -12.36 -9.11 -18.58
N HIS A 406 -12.03 -9.73 -19.71
CA HIS A 406 -12.88 -10.69 -20.42
C HIS A 406 -12.08 -11.95 -20.73
N ARG A 407 -12.73 -13.13 -20.69
CA ARG A 407 -12.05 -14.44 -20.69
C ARG A 407 -11.15 -14.70 -21.91
N SER A 408 -11.38 -14.02 -23.02
CA SER A 408 -10.56 -14.19 -24.23
C SER A 408 -9.15 -13.61 -24.11
N ARG A 409 -8.85 -12.82 -23.07
CA ARG A 409 -7.49 -12.42 -22.70
C ARG A 409 -6.69 -13.52 -21.97
N PHE A 410 -7.26 -14.73 -21.83
CA PHE A 410 -6.64 -15.89 -21.17
C PHE A 410 -6.80 -17.14 -22.06
N ALA A 411 -5.97 -17.27 -23.11
CA ALA A 411 -6.09 -18.30 -24.13
C ALA A 411 -5.93 -19.74 -23.60
N LYS A 412 -5.03 -19.95 -22.63
CA LYS A 412 -4.66 -21.27 -22.06
C LYS A 412 -4.52 -21.21 -20.53
N SER A 413 -4.32 -22.38 -19.91
CA SER A 413 -4.04 -22.47 -18.47
C SER A 413 -2.65 -21.91 -18.14
N GLY A 414 -2.55 -21.19 -17.02
CA GLY A 414 -1.35 -20.48 -16.59
C GLY A 414 -1.22 -19.07 -17.17
N ASP A 415 -2.04 -18.68 -18.15
CA ASP A 415 -2.12 -17.29 -18.59
C ASP A 415 -2.58 -16.40 -17.43
N TYR A 416 -1.88 -15.28 -17.24
CA TYR A 416 -2.18 -14.30 -16.20
C TYR A 416 -2.08 -12.86 -16.71
N GLN A 417 -2.75 -11.96 -15.99
CA GLN A 417 -2.67 -10.51 -16.13
C GLN A 417 -2.55 -9.87 -14.75
N SER A 418 -1.63 -8.93 -14.56
CA SER A 418 -1.55 -8.12 -13.33
C SER A 418 -2.19 -6.75 -13.52
N PHE A 419 -2.70 -6.18 -12.42
CA PHE A 419 -3.38 -4.88 -12.38
C PHE A 419 -3.02 -4.14 -11.08
N GLN A 420 -3.03 -2.81 -11.14
CA GLN A 420 -3.12 -1.94 -9.96
C GLN A 420 -4.53 -1.35 -9.96
N VAL A 421 -5.36 -1.65 -8.97
CA VAL A 421 -6.75 -1.19 -8.91
C VAL A 421 -6.93 -0.38 -7.63
N ALA A 422 -7.02 0.96 -7.73
CA ALA A 422 -7.06 1.86 -6.57
C ALA A 422 -5.93 1.55 -5.57
N GLY A 423 -4.69 1.52 -6.07
CA GLY A 423 -3.49 1.18 -5.29
C GLY A 423 -3.39 -0.27 -4.80
N PHE A 424 -4.37 -1.15 -5.05
CA PHE A 424 -4.29 -2.58 -4.70
C PHE A 424 -3.61 -3.38 -5.84
N PRO A 425 -2.44 -3.99 -5.59
CA PRO A 425 -1.75 -4.82 -6.57
C PRO A 425 -2.35 -6.21 -6.61
N ILE A 426 -2.81 -6.64 -7.78
CA ILE A 426 -3.51 -7.92 -7.98
C ILE A 426 -3.03 -8.61 -9.26
N PHE A 427 -3.37 -9.88 -9.42
CA PHE A 427 -3.37 -10.54 -10.72
C PHE A 427 -4.54 -11.51 -10.88
N LEU A 428 -5.00 -11.65 -12.12
CA LEU A 428 -5.93 -12.67 -12.59
C LEU A 428 -5.13 -13.80 -13.23
N VAL A 429 -5.49 -15.06 -12.98
CA VAL A 429 -4.85 -16.24 -13.60
C VAL A 429 -5.88 -17.31 -13.98
N ARG A 430 -5.65 -17.99 -15.12
CA ARG A 430 -6.51 -19.09 -15.58
C ARG A 430 -6.01 -20.45 -15.10
N GLY A 431 -6.85 -21.16 -14.34
CA GLY A 431 -6.57 -22.49 -13.82
C GLY A 431 -6.59 -23.60 -14.88
N LYS A 432 -6.23 -24.84 -14.50
CA LYS A 432 -6.27 -26.02 -15.39
C LYS A 432 -7.69 -26.52 -15.65
N ASP A 433 -8.57 -26.22 -14.72
CA ASP A 433 -10.03 -26.33 -14.79
C ASP A 433 -10.68 -25.28 -15.71
N GLY A 434 -9.89 -24.35 -16.27
CA GLY A 434 -10.35 -23.34 -17.21
C GLY A 434 -10.94 -22.09 -16.59
N GLY A 435 -11.31 -22.12 -15.30
CA GLY A 435 -11.79 -20.98 -14.53
C GLY A 435 -10.69 -19.93 -14.26
N ILE A 436 -11.10 -18.67 -14.11
CA ILE A 436 -10.21 -17.54 -13.81
C ILE A 436 -10.34 -17.19 -12.33
N ARG A 437 -9.20 -16.91 -11.68
CA ARG A 437 -9.10 -16.56 -10.25
C ARG A 437 -8.27 -15.30 -10.05
N ALA A 438 -8.64 -14.49 -9.08
CA ALA A 438 -7.91 -13.30 -8.66
C ALA A 438 -7.15 -13.54 -7.35
N PHE A 439 -5.94 -12.99 -7.25
CA PHE A 439 -5.14 -12.96 -6.03
C PHE A 439 -4.49 -11.59 -5.87
N HIS A 440 -4.30 -11.12 -4.64
CA HIS A 440 -3.39 -9.99 -4.42
C HIS A 440 -1.96 -10.40 -4.79
N ASN A 441 -1.23 -9.51 -5.44
CA ASN A 441 0.12 -9.75 -5.94
C ASN A 441 1.16 -9.56 -4.83
N VAL A 442 0.96 -10.28 -3.73
CA VAL A 442 1.60 -10.11 -2.42
C VAL A 442 2.03 -11.48 -1.90
N CYS A 443 3.33 -11.70 -1.77
CA CYS A 443 3.87 -12.96 -1.26
C CYS A 443 3.60 -13.09 0.25
N ARG A 444 3.16 -14.29 0.67
CA ARG A 444 2.83 -14.61 2.06
C ARG A 444 4.02 -14.67 3.02
N HIS A 445 5.25 -14.61 2.49
CA HIS A 445 6.48 -14.71 3.27
C HIS A 445 7.00 -13.36 3.76
N ARG A 446 7.16 -12.40 2.84
CA ARG A 446 7.86 -11.12 3.05
C ARG A 446 7.25 -9.99 2.18
N ALA A 447 5.92 -9.99 2.03
CA ALA A 447 5.07 -9.06 1.26
C ALA A 447 5.33 -8.90 -0.27
N TYR A 448 6.54 -9.19 -0.76
CA TYR A 448 7.02 -8.91 -2.13
C TYR A 448 6.14 -9.42 -3.28
N THR A 449 6.24 -8.78 -4.45
CA THR A 449 5.46 -9.11 -5.64
C THR A 449 5.68 -10.54 -6.16
N VAL A 450 4.64 -11.19 -6.69
CA VAL A 450 4.65 -12.58 -7.15
C VAL A 450 4.71 -12.68 -8.67
N VAL A 451 4.12 -11.71 -9.39
CA VAL A 451 4.25 -11.54 -10.84
C VAL A 451 4.60 -10.09 -11.19
N GLU A 452 5.71 -9.90 -11.89
CA GLU A 452 6.24 -8.56 -12.23
C GLU A 452 5.68 -7.98 -13.54
N LYS A 453 5.17 -8.83 -14.44
CA LYS A 453 4.74 -8.44 -15.78
C LYS A 453 3.24 -8.14 -15.82
N GLU A 454 2.82 -7.16 -16.63
CA GLU A 454 1.41 -6.91 -16.94
C GLU A 454 0.68 -8.16 -17.42
N CYS A 455 1.35 -9.02 -18.18
CA CYS A 455 0.81 -10.32 -18.60
C CYS A 455 1.92 -11.38 -18.73
N GLY A 456 1.50 -12.64 -18.72
CA GLY A 456 2.40 -13.77 -18.91
C GLY A 456 1.67 -15.11 -18.88
N SER A 457 2.45 -16.18 -18.85
CA SER A 457 1.97 -17.57 -18.90
C SER A 457 2.85 -18.45 -18.02
N SER A 458 2.39 -18.86 -16.84
CA SER A 458 3.06 -19.88 -16.03
C SER A 458 2.08 -20.74 -15.21
N PRO A 459 2.25 -22.08 -15.18
CA PRO A 459 1.49 -22.96 -14.28
C PRO A 459 1.97 -22.88 -12.81
N VAL A 460 3.13 -22.25 -12.56
CA VAL A 460 3.73 -22.04 -11.23
C VAL A 460 4.21 -20.60 -11.11
N LEU A 461 3.73 -19.90 -10.09
CA LEU A 461 4.01 -18.48 -9.84
C LEU A 461 5.09 -18.40 -8.75
N LEU A 462 6.25 -17.85 -9.10
CA LEU A 462 7.47 -17.88 -8.29
C LEU A 462 7.78 -16.48 -7.75
N CYS A 463 7.74 -16.30 -6.43
CA CYS A 463 8.24 -15.09 -5.79
C CYS A 463 9.77 -15.01 -5.97
N ARG A 464 10.26 -13.92 -6.57
CA ARG A 464 11.68 -13.71 -6.89
C ARG A 464 12.57 -13.30 -5.71
N TYR A 465 11.96 -13.01 -4.55
CA TYR A 465 12.69 -12.77 -3.29
C TYR A 465 13.14 -14.12 -2.71
N HIS A 466 12.24 -14.90 -2.09
CA HIS A 466 12.60 -16.15 -1.38
C HIS A 466 12.24 -17.47 -2.08
N GLY A 467 11.91 -17.44 -3.37
CA GLY A 467 11.61 -18.65 -4.16
C GLY A 467 10.33 -19.41 -3.77
N TRP A 468 9.47 -18.80 -2.93
CA TRP A 468 8.16 -19.35 -2.59
C TRP A 468 7.31 -19.47 -3.86
N SER A 469 6.82 -20.68 -4.12
CA SER A 469 6.18 -21.08 -5.38
C SER A 469 4.72 -21.47 -5.15
N TYR A 470 3.81 -20.85 -5.88
CA TYR A 470 2.36 -21.08 -5.79
C TYR A 470 1.84 -21.69 -7.11
N ASN A 471 0.76 -22.45 -7.06
CA ASN A 471 0.07 -22.94 -8.26
C ASN A 471 -1.06 -22.00 -8.70
N THR A 472 -1.74 -22.30 -9.82
CA THR A 472 -2.86 -21.51 -10.35
C THR A 472 -4.16 -21.58 -9.53
N LEU A 473 -4.14 -22.26 -8.38
CA LEU A 473 -5.17 -22.21 -7.32
C LEU A 473 -4.71 -21.35 -6.13
N GLY A 474 -3.62 -20.59 -6.26
CA GLY A 474 -3.02 -19.79 -5.18
C GLY A 474 -2.31 -20.61 -4.09
N ASN A 475 -2.35 -21.94 -4.15
CA ASN A 475 -1.81 -22.79 -3.11
C ASN A 475 -0.28 -22.85 -3.15
N LEU A 476 0.35 -22.65 -1.99
CA LEU A 476 1.80 -22.75 -1.82
C LEU A 476 2.25 -24.21 -2.00
N ILE A 477 3.04 -24.48 -3.03
CA ILE A 477 3.55 -25.83 -3.34
C ILE A 477 5.00 -26.02 -2.89
N LYS A 478 5.84 -24.98 -2.97
CA LYS A 478 7.25 -25.00 -2.53
C LYS A 478 7.56 -23.77 -1.69
N ALA A 479 8.18 -23.98 -0.53
CA ALA A 479 8.77 -22.95 0.30
C ALA A 479 10.21 -23.42 0.60
N PRO A 480 11.24 -22.90 -0.10
CA PRO A 480 12.62 -23.33 0.07
C PRO A 480 13.06 -23.32 1.54
N HIS A 481 13.75 -24.37 2.00
CA HIS A 481 14.22 -24.54 3.38
C HIS A 481 13.13 -24.66 4.47
N PHE A 482 11.83 -24.67 4.12
CA PHE A 482 10.74 -24.87 5.08
C PHE A 482 10.20 -26.31 5.18
N ASP A 483 10.56 -27.22 4.27
CA ASP A 483 9.99 -28.58 4.18
C ASP A 483 10.27 -29.48 5.41
N HIS A 484 11.19 -29.07 6.30
CA HIS A 484 11.50 -29.77 7.56
C HIS A 484 11.30 -28.91 8.82
N VAL A 485 10.75 -27.69 8.70
CA VAL A 485 10.54 -26.78 9.83
C VAL A 485 9.32 -27.24 10.65
N PRO A 486 9.48 -27.60 11.95
CA PRO A 486 8.37 -28.08 12.77
C PRO A 486 7.24 -27.05 12.89
N GLY A 487 6.00 -27.50 12.73
CA GLY A 487 4.81 -26.64 12.80
C GLY A 487 4.51 -25.82 11.53
N PHE A 488 5.41 -25.77 10.55
CA PHE A 488 5.13 -25.11 9.28
C PHE A 488 4.09 -25.90 8.46
N GLN A 489 3.11 -25.20 7.88
CA GLN A 489 2.08 -25.79 7.03
C GLN A 489 1.92 -24.97 5.75
N LYS A 490 1.93 -25.63 4.57
CA LYS A 490 1.82 -24.95 3.28
C LYS A 490 0.41 -24.42 2.98
N SER A 491 -0.63 -25.21 3.31
CA SER A 491 -2.05 -24.84 3.19
C SER A 491 -2.42 -23.57 3.97
N GLN A 492 -1.71 -23.32 5.06
CA GLN A 492 -1.85 -22.14 5.92
C GLN A 492 -1.27 -20.84 5.30
N ASN A 493 -0.56 -20.96 4.17
CA ASN A 493 0.26 -19.92 3.57
C ASN A 493 0.03 -19.78 2.04
N SER A 494 -1.16 -20.16 1.56
CA SER A 494 -1.63 -19.84 0.20
C SER A 494 -1.82 -18.34 -0.02
N LEU A 495 -1.76 -17.88 -1.28
CA LEU A 495 -1.96 -16.47 -1.65
C LEU A 495 -3.28 -15.89 -1.12
N PHE A 496 -3.32 -14.57 -0.97
CA PHE A 496 -4.54 -13.84 -0.62
C PHE A 496 -5.50 -13.82 -1.81
N GLU A 497 -6.37 -14.83 -1.89
CA GLU A 497 -7.44 -14.96 -2.89
C GLU A 497 -8.44 -13.79 -2.78
N ILE A 498 -8.97 -13.38 -3.92
CA ILE A 498 -9.93 -12.29 -4.11
C ILE A 498 -11.20 -12.92 -4.70
N HIS A 499 -12.38 -12.48 -4.24
CA HIS A 499 -13.65 -13.00 -4.78
C HIS A 499 -13.71 -12.74 -6.27
N THR A 500 -13.91 -13.80 -7.06
CA THR A 500 -13.87 -13.74 -8.52
C THR A 500 -15.13 -14.37 -9.09
N VAL A 501 -15.82 -13.67 -9.98
CA VAL A 501 -16.97 -14.19 -10.74
C VAL A 501 -16.70 -14.00 -12.22
N MET A 502 -17.02 -15.01 -13.03
CA MET A 502 -17.02 -14.91 -14.49
C MET A 502 -18.46 -15.12 -14.97
N SER A 503 -19.00 -14.21 -15.79
CA SER A 503 -20.31 -14.40 -16.40
C SER A 503 -20.26 -15.41 -17.55
N ASP A 504 -21.42 -15.93 -17.99
CA ASP A 504 -21.51 -16.87 -19.12
C ASP A 504 -20.96 -16.26 -20.42
N ASP A 505 -21.17 -14.96 -20.61
CA ASP A 505 -20.61 -14.16 -21.70
C ASP A 505 -19.15 -13.70 -21.45
N GLY A 506 -18.52 -14.18 -20.37
CA GLY A 506 -17.06 -14.17 -20.21
C GLY A 506 -16.47 -12.95 -19.53
N PHE A 507 -17.27 -12.01 -19.02
CA PHE A 507 -16.76 -10.87 -18.24
C PHE A 507 -16.29 -11.33 -16.85
N VAL A 508 -15.13 -10.83 -16.42
CA VAL A 508 -14.47 -11.22 -15.16
C VAL A 508 -14.57 -10.07 -14.16
N PHE A 509 -15.29 -10.33 -13.07
CA PHE A 509 -15.50 -9.43 -11.95
C PHE A 509 -14.63 -9.84 -10.75
N VAL A 510 -14.16 -8.84 -10.00
CA VAL A 510 -13.49 -9.05 -8.70
C VAL A 510 -14.12 -8.21 -7.58
N ASN A 511 -14.04 -8.68 -6.34
CA ASN A 511 -14.34 -7.90 -5.13
C ASN A 511 -13.29 -8.22 -4.06
N PHE A 512 -12.66 -7.19 -3.48
CA PHE A 512 -11.49 -7.36 -2.60
C PHE A 512 -11.84 -7.55 -1.11
N ASP A 513 -13.12 -7.57 -0.74
CA ASP A 513 -13.52 -7.73 0.66
C ASP A 513 -13.15 -9.13 1.18
N ALA A 514 -12.29 -9.19 2.19
CA ALA A 514 -11.70 -10.43 2.69
C ALA A 514 -12.62 -11.27 3.59
N THR A 515 -13.90 -10.89 3.73
CA THR A 515 -14.91 -11.76 4.34
C THR A 515 -15.10 -13.06 3.54
N PRO A 516 -15.56 -14.17 4.16
CA PRO A 516 -15.64 -15.47 3.48
C PRO A 516 -16.63 -15.53 2.31
N THR A 517 -17.61 -14.62 2.26
CA THR A 517 -18.69 -14.62 1.27
C THR A 517 -19.19 -13.19 1.03
N VAL A 518 -19.22 -12.77 -0.23
CA VAL A 518 -19.92 -11.55 -0.69
C VAL A 518 -21.16 -11.92 -1.51
N SER A 519 -22.09 -10.97 -1.68
CA SER A 519 -23.19 -11.12 -2.66
C SER A 519 -22.65 -11.21 -4.09
N ALA A 520 -23.42 -11.78 -5.01
CA ALA A 520 -23.06 -11.81 -6.44
C ALA A 520 -23.05 -10.38 -7.05
N PRO A 521 -22.30 -10.13 -8.14
CA PRO A 521 -22.37 -8.87 -8.88
C PRO A 521 -23.76 -8.66 -9.50
N GLU A 522 -24.23 -7.42 -9.52
CA GLU A 522 -25.49 -7.05 -10.18
C GLU A 522 -25.23 -6.75 -11.67
N THR A 523 -25.50 -7.73 -12.54
CA THR A 523 -25.13 -7.67 -13.96
C THR A 523 -26.26 -7.25 -14.90
N ARG A 524 -27.51 -7.12 -14.44
CA ARG A 524 -28.73 -6.99 -15.30
C ARG A 524 -28.60 -5.98 -16.46
N ALA A 525 -28.01 -4.81 -16.21
CA ALA A 525 -27.82 -3.79 -17.25
C ALA A 525 -26.78 -4.22 -18.30
N LEU A 526 -25.66 -4.80 -17.84
CA LEU A 526 -24.63 -5.40 -18.68
C LEU A 526 -25.20 -6.58 -19.49
N ASP A 527 -25.91 -7.50 -18.85
CA ASP A 527 -26.48 -8.69 -19.51
C ASP A 527 -27.41 -8.27 -20.67
N ALA A 528 -28.23 -7.25 -20.43
CA ALA A 528 -29.12 -6.70 -21.44
C ALA A 528 -28.35 -5.98 -22.57
N PHE A 529 -27.26 -5.26 -22.28
CA PHE A 529 -26.36 -4.65 -23.27
C PHE A 529 -25.63 -5.71 -24.12
N VAL A 530 -25.09 -6.74 -23.48
CA VAL A 530 -24.38 -7.87 -24.08
C VAL A 530 -25.31 -8.64 -25.03
N GLN A 531 -26.51 -8.99 -24.55
CA GLN A 531 -27.55 -9.62 -25.35
C GLN A 531 -27.97 -8.76 -26.55
N ARG A 532 -28.18 -7.45 -26.34
CA ARG A 532 -28.55 -6.50 -27.40
C ARG A 532 -27.49 -6.32 -28.48
N ASN A 533 -26.22 -6.60 -28.20
CA ASN A 533 -25.11 -6.32 -29.10
C ASN A 533 -24.34 -7.58 -29.56
N GLY A 534 -24.78 -8.76 -29.14
CA GLY A 534 -24.19 -10.03 -29.55
C GLY A 534 -22.75 -10.21 -29.09
N ILE A 535 -22.35 -9.55 -28.01
CA ILE A 535 -21.10 -9.84 -27.29
C ILE A 535 -21.24 -11.25 -26.70
N ARG A 536 -20.16 -12.03 -26.70
CA ARG A 536 -20.17 -13.41 -26.18
C ARG A 536 -18.80 -13.77 -25.64
N SER A 537 -18.73 -14.81 -24.81
CA SER A 537 -17.46 -15.27 -24.27
C SER A 537 -16.45 -15.72 -25.33
N GLN A 538 -16.91 -16.05 -26.55
CA GLN A 538 -16.06 -16.36 -27.71
C GLN A 538 -15.46 -15.13 -28.44
N SER A 539 -15.83 -13.88 -28.11
CA SER A 539 -15.22 -12.68 -28.72
C SER A 539 -13.70 -12.68 -28.53
N SER A 540 -12.91 -12.58 -29.60
CA SER A 540 -11.44 -12.49 -29.53
C SER A 540 -10.99 -11.12 -29.04
N TRP A 541 -10.11 -11.07 -28.03
CA TRP A 541 -9.33 -9.87 -27.73
C TRP A 541 -8.34 -9.62 -28.88
N VAL A 542 -8.20 -8.36 -29.28
CA VAL A 542 -7.29 -7.93 -30.34
C VAL A 542 -6.04 -7.29 -29.75
N THR A 543 -6.25 -6.29 -28.89
CA THR A 543 -5.20 -5.40 -28.40
C THR A 543 -5.73 -4.55 -27.25
N GLY A 544 -4.85 -3.95 -26.47
CA GLY A 544 -5.21 -3.01 -25.42
C GLY A 544 -3.98 -2.35 -24.83
N ARG A 545 -4.16 -1.13 -24.32
CA ARG A 545 -3.08 -0.28 -23.79
C ARG A 545 -3.55 0.46 -22.54
N THR A 546 -2.59 0.82 -21.71
CA THR A 546 -2.78 1.76 -20.60
C THR A 546 -2.28 3.14 -21.04
N ILE A 547 -2.98 4.19 -20.65
CA ILE A 547 -2.56 5.60 -20.79
C ILE A 547 -2.75 6.23 -19.40
N GLU A 548 -1.71 6.83 -18.85
CA GLU A 548 -1.80 7.56 -17.58
C GLU A 548 -2.07 9.05 -17.82
N GLY A 549 -2.67 9.72 -16.85
CA GLY A 549 -2.79 11.17 -16.82
C GLY A 549 -2.93 11.75 -15.42
N GLU A 550 -2.54 13.02 -15.29
CA GLU A 550 -2.59 13.81 -14.05
C GLU A 550 -3.99 14.40 -13.82
N PHE A 551 -4.96 13.54 -13.48
CA PHE A 551 -6.31 13.95 -13.07
C PHE A 551 -6.95 12.96 -12.08
N ASN A 552 -7.88 13.45 -11.24
CA ASN A 552 -8.65 12.59 -10.33
C ASN A 552 -9.68 11.75 -11.09
N TRP A 553 -9.71 10.44 -10.84
CA TRP A 553 -10.56 9.47 -11.57
C TRP A 553 -12.04 9.84 -11.63
N LYS A 554 -12.57 10.52 -10.61
CA LYS A 554 -13.97 10.96 -10.56
C LYS A 554 -14.32 11.95 -11.67
N MET A 555 -13.34 12.70 -12.21
CA MET A 555 -13.57 13.67 -13.29
C MET A 555 -13.89 12.99 -14.62
N ALA A 556 -13.31 11.81 -14.88
CA ALA A 556 -13.69 11.01 -16.05
C ALA A 556 -15.16 10.54 -15.98
N LEU A 557 -15.71 10.40 -14.76
CA LEU A 557 -17.13 10.13 -14.55
C LEU A 557 -18.03 11.38 -14.66
N THR A 558 -17.48 12.59 -14.78
CA THR A 558 -18.28 13.83 -14.97
C THR A 558 -18.57 14.16 -16.43
N SER A 559 -18.20 13.29 -17.38
CA SER A 559 -18.59 13.38 -18.79
C SER A 559 -19.57 12.27 -19.15
N GLY A 560 -20.83 12.63 -19.44
CA GLY A 560 -21.90 11.67 -19.77
C GLY A 560 -21.66 10.85 -21.05
N GLU A 561 -20.75 11.30 -21.92
CA GLU A 561 -20.06 10.49 -22.91
C GLU A 561 -18.55 10.74 -22.71
N PHE A 562 -17.82 9.78 -22.14
CA PHE A 562 -16.37 9.94 -21.91
C PHE A 562 -15.60 10.09 -23.23
N LEU A 563 -15.99 9.31 -24.24
CA LEU A 563 -15.68 9.57 -25.64
C LEU A 563 -16.99 9.67 -26.43
N ASN A 564 -17.03 10.57 -27.40
CA ASN A 564 -18.05 10.54 -28.44
C ASN A 564 -17.67 9.46 -29.48
N THR A 565 -18.30 8.29 -29.39
CA THR A 565 -18.02 7.14 -30.27
C THR A 565 -18.32 7.42 -31.74
N ALA A 566 -19.25 8.34 -32.07
CA ALA A 566 -19.50 8.75 -33.44
C ALA A 566 -18.32 9.51 -34.07
N SER A 567 -17.49 10.20 -33.29
CA SER A 567 -16.23 10.80 -33.76
C SER A 567 -15.20 9.72 -34.16
N LEU A 568 -15.09 8.65 -33.37
CA LEU A 568 -14.24 7.48 -33.70
C LEU A 568 -14.71 6.80 -34.99
N GLU A 569 -16.02 6.53 -35.10
CA GLU A 569 -16.61 5.88 -36.27
C GLU A 569 -16.54 6.73 -37.54
N SER A 570 -16.69 8.06 -37.42
CA SER A 570 -16.48 9.03 -38.50
C SER A 570 -15.05 8.93 -39.03
N GLU A 571 -14.05 8.91 -38.15
CA GLU A 571 -12.64 8.90 -38.54
C GLU A 571 -12.21 7.55 -39.15
N ILE A 572 -12.68 6.43 -38.60
CA ILE A 572 -12.51 5.09 -39.21
C ILE A 572 -13.16 5.03 -40.60
N ARG A 573 -14.36 5.62 -40.78
CA ARG A 573 -15.09 5.63 -42.05
C ARG A 573 -14.37 6.44 -43.13
N LYS A 574 -13.75 7.57 -42.80
CA LYS A 574 -12.92 8.38 -43.73
C LYS A 574 -11.71 7.62 -44.27
N GLN A 575 -11.17 6.69 -43.50
CA GLN A 575 -9.98 5.91 -43.86
C GLN A 575 -10.31 4.64 -44.68
N SER A 576 -11.60 4.35 -44.93
CA SER A 576 -12.04 3.19 -45.71
C SER A 576 -12.13 3.47 -47.21
N VAL A 577 -11.56 2.59 -48.03
CA VAL A 577 -11.33 2.80 -49.47
C VAL A 577 -12.58 2.60 -50.36
N ILE A 578 -13.74 2.26 -49.80
CA ILE A 578 -14.97 1.93 -50.57
C ILE A 578 -16.18 2.73 -50.05
N PRO A 579 -16.38 3.99 -50.51
CA PRO A 579 -17.48 4.83 -50.02
C PRO A 579 -18.88 4.31 -50.39
N LEU A 580 -19.02 3.70 -51.57
CA LEU A 580 -20.33 3.47 -52.20
C LEU A 580 -21.17 2.38 -51.52
N ILE A 581 -20.53 1.33 -50.99
CA ILE A 581 -21.22 0.19 -50.35
C ILE A 581 -21.62 0.52 -48.90
N ALA A 582 -20.77 1.28 -48.19
CA ALA A 582 -20.99 1.65 -46.80
C ALA A 582 -22.28 2.46 -46.58
N HIS A 583 -22.70 3.25 -47.58
CA HIS A 583 -23.91 4.10 -47.51
C HIS A 583 -25.22 3.32 -47.68
N LEU A 584 -25.20 2.20 -48.43
CA LEU A 584 -26.35 1.30 -48.56
C LEU A 584 -26.56 0.43 -47.30
N MET A 585 -25.47 0.01 -46.65
CA MET A 585 -25.58 -0.79 -45.42
C MET A 585 -25.95 0.04 -44.19
N SER A 586 -25.66 1.35 -44.13
CA SER A 586 -25.98 2.18 -42.96
C SER A 586 -27.47 2.30 -42.64
N TYR A 587 -28.38 2.07 -43.60
CA TYR A 587 -29.83 2.07 -43.38
C TYR A 587 -30.34 0.88 -42.52
N PHE A 588 -29.52 -0.16 -42.35
CA PHE A 588 -29.87 -1.36 -41.56
C PHE A 588 -28.95 -1.57 -40.35
N GLN A 589 -28.08 -0.62 -40.04
CA GLN A 589 -27.14 -0.71 -38.92
C GLN A 589 -27.74 -0.15 -37.65
N LYS A 590 -27.66 -0.92 -36.58
CA LYS A 590 -27.98 -0.49 -35.21
C LYS A 590 -26.97 0.58 -34.78
N ALA A 591 -27.43 1.62 -34.10
CA ALA A 591 -26.58 2.68 -33.54
C ALA A 591 -25.57 2.12 -32.52
N SER A 592 -24.45 2.81 -32.35
CA SER A 592 -23.53 2.56 -31.24
C SER A 592 -24.21 2.73 -29.89
N GLU A 593 -23.84 1.86 -28.96
CA GLU A 593 -24.43 1.75 -27.63
C GLU A 593 -23.28 1.62 -26.62
N ASP A 594 -23.46 2.24 -25.46
CA ASP A 594 -22.56 2.15 -24.32
C ASP A 594 -23.24 1.53 -23.08
N CYS A 595 -22.44 1.08 -22.12
CA CYS A 595 -22.90 0.59 -20.83
C CYS A 595 -21.84 0.84 -19.75
N THR A 596 -22.18 1.64 -18.74
CA THR A 596 -21.32 1.87 -17.57
C THR A 596 -21.56 0.81 -16.49
N VAL A 597 -20.48 0.23 -15.98
CA VAL A 597 -20.45 -0.71 -14.85
C VAL A 597 -19.66 -0.06 -13.72
N PHE A 598 -20.39 0.39 -12.70
CA PHE A 598 -19.87 1.10 -11.54
C PHE A 598 -18.79 0.26 -10.81
N PRO A 599 -17.68 0.86 -10.32
CA PRO A 599 -17.42 2.29 -10.25
C PRO A 599 -16.62 2.89 -11.42
N ILE A 600 -15.91 2.08 -12.21
CA ILE A 600 -14.83 2.59 -13.12
C ILE A 600 -14.80 1.98 -14.52
N THR A 601 -15.71 1.07 -14.85
CA THR A 601 -15.70 0.35 -16.13
C THR A 601 -16.78 0.92 -17.05
N SER A 602 -16.49 1.11 -18.33
CA SER A 602 -17.52 1.30 -19.36
C SER A 602 -17.23 0.48 -20.61
N LEU A 603 -18.29 0.00 -21.25
CA LEU A 603 -18.24 -0.82 -22.46
C LEU A 603 -18.91 -0.09 -23.61
N HIS A 604 -18.36 -0.21 -24.82
CA HIS A 604 -18.76 0.57 -25.98
C HIS A 604 -18.73 -0.29 -27.24
N THR A 605 -19.78 -0.24 -28.07
CA THR A 605 -19.79 -0.89 -29.39
C THR A 605 -19.29 0.05 -30.48
N ILE A 606 -18.59 -0.47 -31.49
CA ILE A 606 -18.12 0.32 -32.64
C ILE A 606 -18.92 -0.09 -33.89
N GLN A 607 -19.83 0.77 -34.33
CA GLN A 607 -20.78 0.49 -35.41
C GLN A 607 -20.09 0.03 -36.70
N GLY A 608 -20.65 -1.01 -37.32
CA GLY A 608 -20.19 -1.54 -38.61
C GLY A 608 -18.89 -2.35 -38.58
N THR A 609 -18.20 -2.45 -37.44
CA THR A 609 -16.91 -3.19 -37.33
C THR A 609 -17.05 -4.63 -36.81
N GLY A 610 -18.12 -4.94 -36.06
CA GLY A 610 -18.22 -6.19 -35.30
C GLY A 610 -17.33 -6.25 -34.05
N CYS A 611 -16.80 -5.09 -33.63
CA CYS A 611 -15.92 -4.92 -32.48
C CYS A 611 -16.56 -4.06 -31.39
N TRP A 612 -16.07 -4.24 -30.17
CA TRP A 612 -16.42 -3.48 -28.96
C TRP A 612 -15.16 -3.24 -28.13
N TYR A 613 -15.18 -2.26 -27.24
CA TYR A 613 -14.07 -1.97 -26.33
C TYR A 613 -14.54 -1.75 -24.89
N SER A 614 -13.65 -2.07 -23.95
CA SER A 614 -13.82 -1.76 -22.53
C SER A 614 -12.83 -0.68 -22.12
N LEU A 615 -13.30 0.35 -21.42
CA LEU A 615 -12.50 1.34 -20.70
C LEU A 615 -12.54 1.02 -19.20
N ASN A 616 -11.39 1.11 -18.52
CA ASN A 616 -11.27 0.96 -17.08
C ASN A 616 -10.39 2.09 -16.50
N LEU A 617 -10.97 2.91 -15.62
CA LEU A 617 -10.31 4.04 -14.97
C LEU A 617 -9.69 3.59 -13.63
N PHE A 618 -8.42 3.22 -13.61
CA PHE A 618 -7.75 2.82 -12.37
C PHE A 618 -7.13 4.05 -11.69
N PRO A 619 -7.64 4.54 -10.54
CA PRO A 619 -6.93 5.56 -9.80
C PRO A 619 -5.61 4.99 -9.26
N VAL A 620 -4.57 5.82 -9.35
CA VAL A 620 -3.20 5.53 -8.88
C VAL A 620 -2.95 6.31 -7.59
N SER A 621 -3.34 7.59 -7.57
CA SER A 621 -3.36 8.49 -6.41
C SER A 621 -4.64 9.35 -6.43
N GLU A 622 -4.79 10.26 -5.47
CA GLU A 622 -5.77 11.36 -5.52
C GLU A 622 -5.63 12.25 -6.76
N SER A 623 -4.45 12.29 -7.38
CA SER A 623 -4.08 13.20 -8.47
C SER A 623 -3.77 12.52 -9.81
N ARG A 624 -3.68 11.19 -9.88
CA ARG A 624 -3.32 10.42 -11.09
C ARG A 624 -4.26 9.25 -11.35
N THR A 625 -4.61 9.07 -12.62
CA THR A 625 -5.46 7.97 -13.11
C THR A 625 -4.81 7.26 -14.30
N ALA A 626 -4.79 5.93 -14.26
CA ALA A 626 -4.38 5.06 -15.35
C ALA A 626 -5.63 4.54 -16.07
N LEU A 627 -5.89 5.05 -17.28
CA LEU A 627 -6.96 4.55 -18.13
C LEU A 627 -6.45 3.36 -18.96
N ARG A 628 -7.00 2.18 -18.70
CA ARG A 628 -6.81 1.02 -19.57
C ARG A 628 -7.95 0.91 -20.58
N TYR A 629 -7.61 0.71 -21.86
CA TYR A 629 -8.54 0.22 -22.87
C TYR A 629 -8.15 -1.15 -23.40
N ASP A 630 -9.13 -1.99 -23.69
CA ASP A 630 -8.98 -3.28 -24.40
C ASP A 630 -10.06 -3.38 -25.49
N ILE A 631 -9.67 -3.83 -26.69
CA ILE A 631 -10.54 -3.99 -27.86
C ILE A 631 -10.76 -5.48 -28.13
N TYR A 632 -12.01 -5.81 -28.44
CA TYR A 632 -12.48 -7.16 -28.72
C TYR A 632 -13.32 -7.16 -30.00
N CYS A 633 -13.30 -8.26 -30.74
CA CYS A 633 -14.12 -8.44 -31.94
C CYS A 633 -14.72 -9.85 -31.96
N ASN A 634 -15.89 -10.02 -32.59
CA ASN A 634 -16.47 -11.34 -32.80
C ASN A 634 -15.79 -12.15 -33.91
N GLN A 635 -15.06 -11.48 -34.81
CA GLN A 635 -14.15 -12.06 -35.80
C GLN A 635 -12.94 -11.13 -35.96
N ALA A 636 -11.76 -11.67 -36.26
CA ALA A 636 -10.56 -10.85 -36.50
C ALA A 636 -10.62 -10.20 -37.89
N SER A 637 -10.28 -8.91 -37.99
CA SER A 637 -10.32 -8.12 -39.21
C SER A 637 -9.14 -7.15 -39.28
N PRO A 638 -8.50 -6.92 -40.45
CA PRO A 638 -7.42 -5.93 -40.59
C PRO A 638 -7.79 -4.51 -40.13
N SER A 639 -9.08 -4.15 -40.15
CA SER A 639 -9.57 -2.85 -39.66
C SER A 639 -9.34 -2.61 -38.16
N SER A 640 -9.03 -3.64 -37.37
CA SER A 640 -8.87 -3.51 -35.91
C SER A 640 -7.60 -2.78 -35.49
N GLU A 641 -6.53 -2.81 -36.28
CA GLU A 641 -5.30 -2.04 -36.01
C GLU A 641 -5.54 -0.54 -36.16
N THR A 642 -6.14 -0.13 -37.29
CA THR A 642 -6.58 1.25 -37.56
C THR A 642 -7.55 1.76 -36.50
N THR A 643 -8.47 0.90 -36.06
CA THR A 643 -9.42 1.18 -34.97
C THR A 643 -8.66 1.45 -33.66
N SER A 644 -7.68 0.62 -33.31
CA SER A 644 -6.88 0.78 -32.09
C SER A 644 -6.01 2.04 -32.09
N ALA A 645 -5.38 2.37 -33.22
CA ALA A 645 -4.60 3.59 -33.37
C ALA A 645 -5.48 4.85 -33.23
N THR A 646 -6.68 4.82 -33.83
CA THR A 646 -7.63 5.96 -33.78
C THR A 646 -8.23 6.13 -32.39
N LEU A 647 -8.67 5.04 -31.75
CA LEU A 647 -9.16 5.06 -30.37
C LEU A 647 -8.07 5.53 -29.41
N GLY A 648 -6.84 4.99 -29.52
CA GLY A 648 -5.72 5.39 -28.67
C GLY A 648 -5.40 6.88 -28.76
N ARG A 649 -5.41 7.47 -29.96
CA ARG A 649 -5.24 8.92 -30.15
C ARG A 649 -6.33 9.73 -29.46
N LEU A 650 -7.60 9.40 -29.70
CA LEU A 650 -8.75 10.10 -29.10
C LEU A 650 -8.77 9.99 -27.57
N LEU A 651 -8.32 8.86 -27.01
CA LEU A 651 -8.16 8.68 -25.57
C LEU A 651 -7.04 9.55 -24.99
N THR A 652 -5.88 9.66 -25.65
CA THR A 652 -4.81 10.58 -25.24
C THR A 652 -5.27 12.03 -25.25
N GLU A 653 -5.98 12.45 -26.31
CA GLU A 653 -6.57 13.79 -26.41
C GLU A 653 -7.56 14.06 -25.27
N LYS A 654 -8.44 13.09 -24.97
CA LYS A 654 -9.42 13.18 -23.87
C LYS A 654 -8.78 13.23 -22.48
N ILE A 655 -7.69 12.48 -22.27
CA ILE A 655 -6.91 12.53 -21.03
C ILE A 655 -6.30 13.92 -20.86
N HIS A 656 -5.71 14.48 -21.92
CA HIS A 656 -5.11 15.81 -21.85
C HIS A 656 -6.13 16.92 -21.55
N GLU A 657 -7.36 16.83 -22.06
CA GLU A 657 -8.45 17.72 -21.64
C GLU A 657 -8.72 17.65 -20.12
N LEU A 658 -8.70 16.44 -19.54
CA LEU A 658 -8.95 16.23 -18.11
C LEU A 658 -7.77 16.70 -17.25
N GLU A 659 -6.53 16.53 -17.69
CA GLU A 659 -5.34 17.11 -17.04
C GLU A 659 -5.39 18.63 -17.01
N VAL A 660 -5.80 19.27 -18.12
CA VAL A 660 -5.96 20.73 -18.18
C VAL A 660 -7.07 21.18 -17.24
N GLN A 661 -8.22 20.50 -17.22
CA GLN A 661 -9.31 20.80 -16.28
C GLN A 661 -8.89 20.63 -14.81
N TYR A 662 -8.19 19.54 -14.49
CA TYR A 662 -7.70 19.28 -13.14
C TYR A 662 -6.67 20.33 -12.71
N ARG A 663 -5.71 20.65 -13.58
CA ARG A 663 -4.72 21.71 -13.33
C ARG A 663 -5.37 23.07 -13.14
N THR A 664 -6.39 23.43 -13.93
CA THR A 664 -7.17 24.65 -13.73
C THR A 664 -7.87 24.65 -12.38
N TYR A 665 -8.51 23.55 -11.98
CA TYR A 665 -9.15 23.41 -10.66
C TYR A 665 -8.14 23.59 -9.52
N VAL A 666 -6.99 22.90 -9.57
CA VAL A 666 -5.92 23.00 -8.56
C VAL A 666 -5.27 24.40 -8.51
N SER A 667 -5.15 25.08 -9.65
CA SER A 667 -4.57 26.44 -9.73
C SER A 667 -5.53 27.57 -9.38
N GLY A 668 -6.81 27.27 -9.14
CA GLY A 668 -7.88 28.24 -9.04
C GLY A 668 -7.80 29.08 -7.76
N SER A 669 -7.56 30.39 -7.91
CA SER A 669 -7.93 31.36 -6.89
C SER A 669 -9.47 31.45 -6.77
N GLU A 670 -9.95 32.04 -5.68
CA GLU A 670 -11.36 32.03 -5.23
C GLU A 670 -12.38 32.48 -6.30
N THR A 671 -11.96 33.23 -7.31
CA THR A 671 -12.80 33.72 -8.41
C THR A 671 -13.15 32.68 -9.49
N SER A 672 -12.72 31.42 -9.36
CA SER A 672 -13.02 30.34 -10.33
C SER A 672 -13.99 29.24 -9.83
N MET A 673 -14.77 29.50 -8.77
CA MET A 673 -15.78 28.54 -8.25
C MET A 673 -17.02 28.37 -9.16
N SER A 674 -16.81 27.78 -10.35
CA SER A 674 -17.87 27.47 -11.32
C SER A 674 -17.89 26.02 -11.84
N MET A 675 -17.27 25.07 -11.16
CA MET A 675 -17.83 23.70 -11.07
C MET A 675 -18.93 23.69 -9.98
N LYS A 676 -19.97 24.50 -10.16
CA LYS A 676 -21.15 24.46 -9.29
C LYS A 676 -21.89 23.15 -9.53
N CYS A 677 -21.80 22.23 -8.57
CA CYS A 677 -22.59 21.00 -8.56
C CYS A 677 -24.04 21.33 -8.18
N SER A 678 -24.74 22.07 -9.04
CA SER A 678 -26.10 22.57 -8.82
C SER A 678 -27.12 21.46 -9.03
N LEU A 679 -27.19 20.55 -8.06
CA LEU A 679 -28.06 19.38 -8.08
C LEU A 679 -29.35 19.65 -7.32
N SER A 680 -30.48 19.20 -7.87
CA SER A 680 -31.77 19.27 -7.19
C SER A 680 -31.81 18.34 -5.96
N SER A 681 -32.64 18.73 -5.00
CA SER A 681 -32.79 18.04 -3.72
C SER A 681 -33.71 16.81 -3.84
N GLY A 682 -33.11 15.63 -3.92
CA GLY A 682 -33.76 14.35 -3.60
C GLY A 682 -33.15 13.80 -2.32
N THR A 683 -33.98 13.55 -1.30
CA THR A 683 -33.57 13.01 0.01
C THR A 683 -34.01 11.55 0.12
N PHE A 684 -33.05 10.64 0.35
CA PHE A 684 -33.31 9.24 0.65
C PHE A 684 -33.35 9.00 2.16
N SER A 685 -34.34 8.22 2.62
CA SER A 685 -34.71 8.08 4.05
C SER A 685 -34.23 6.79 4.73
N SER A 686 -33.78 5.77 3.99
CA SER A 686 -33.44 4.45 4.55
C SER A 686 -32.37 3.73 3.75
N ILE A 687 -31.65 2.83 4.43
CA ILE A 687 -30.70 1.88 3.84
C ILE A 687 -31.41 0.91 2.87
N HIS A 688 -32.72 0.67 3.05
CA HIS A 688 -33.50 -0.23 2.20
C HIS A 688 -34.20 0.47 1.02
N ASP A 689 -34.24 1.81 0.99
CA ASP A 689 -34.92 2.59 -0.07
C ASP A 689 -33.95 3.01 -1.20
N LEU A 690 -32.66 2.72 -1.04
CA LEU A 690 -31.61 3.00 -2.03
C LEU A 690 -31.31 1.74 -2.86
N PRO A 691 -31.41 1.79 -4.21
CA PRO A 691 -30.94 0.70 -5.06
C PRO A 691 -29.42 0.55 -4.93
N GLN A 692 -28.93 -0.67 -4.74
CA GLN A 692 -27.53 -0.91 -4.37
C GLN A 692 -26.53 -0.44 -5.43
N ASN A 693 -26.92 -0.44 -6.71
CA ASN A 693 -26.17 0.16 -7.81
C ASN A 693 -27.14 0.93 -8.72
N ILE A 694 -26.83 2.18 -9.05
CA ILE A 694 -27.66 3.01 -9.92
C ILE A 694 -27.20 2.86 -11.36
N TYR A 695 -28.11 2.39 -12.23
CA TYR A 695 -27.94 2.49 -13.67
C TYR A 695 -28.05 3.96 -14.10
N ILE A 696 -27.03 4.46 -14.78
CA ILE A 696 -26.91 5.85 -15.20
C ILE A 696 -27.52 5.96 -16.61
N ASP A 697 -28.78 6.38 -16.69
CA ASP A 697 -29.28 7.06 -17.88
C ASP A 697 -28.54 8.42 -18.05
N ARG A 698 -28.66 9.05 -19.23
CA ARG A 698 -27.95 10.29 -19.64
C ARG A 698 -28.15 11.53 -18.75
N SER A 699 -28.91 11.40 -17.66
CA SER A 699 -29.14 12.39 -16.60
C SER A 699 -28.39 12.11 -15.27
N GLY A 700 -27.91 10.87 -15.04
CA GLY A 700 -27.47 10.37 -13.72
C GLY A 700 -26.08 10.81 -13.23
N LEU A 701 -25.48 11.84 -13.84
CA LEU A 701 -24.15 12.35 -13.48
C LEU A 701 -24.05 12.80 -12.01
N ALA A 702 -25.10 13.52 -11.60
CA ALA A 702 -25.38 13.96 -10.24
C ALA A 702 -25.31 12.82 -9.21
N GLU A 703 -25.87 11.68 -9.61
CA GLU A 703 -26.20 10.57 -8.72
C GLU A 703 -25.00 9.65 -8.50
N THR A 704 -24.11 9.54 -9.48
CA THR A 704 -22.84 8.81 -9.37
C THR A 704 -21.96 9.39 -8.27
N GLN A 705 -21.78 10.71 -8.26
CA GLN A 705 -20.96 11.40 -7.25
C GLN A 705 -21.61 11.32 -5.86
N LYS A 706 -22.93 11.52 -5.76
CA LYS A 706 -23.69 11.31 -4.51
C LYS A 706 -23.59 9.88 -3.97
N HIS A 707 -23.64 8.87 -4.84
CA HIS A 707 -23.51 7.46 -4.46
C HIS A 707 -22.11 7.12 -3.93
N ILE A 708 -21.04 7.66 -4.54
CA ILE A 708 -19.67 7.55 -3.98
C ILE A 708 -19.64 8.19 -2.59
N LEU A 709 -20.11 9.44 -2.45
CA LEU A 709 -20.11 10.20 -1.20
C LEU A 709 -20.88 9.46 -0.09
N TYR A 710 -22.05 8.89 -0.40
CA TYR A 710 -22.84 8.09 0.53
C TYR A 710 -22.09 6.85 1.03
N ARG A 711 -21.36 6.14 0.15
CA ARG A 711 -20.51 5.00 0.54
C ARG A 711 -19.36 5.45 1.45
N LEU A 712 -18.68 6.56 1.14
CA LEU A 712 -17.61 7.11 1.98
C LEU A 712 -18.13 7.48 3.37
N GLN A 713 -19.20 8.29 3.44
CA GLN A 713 -19.83 8.70 4.71
C GLN A 713 -20.30 7.50 5.55
N SER A 714 -20.84 6.47 4.91
CA SER A 714 -21.30 5.25 5.59
C SER A 714 -20.14 4.44 6.17
N HIS A 715 -19.02 4.36 5.46
CA HIS A 715 -17.81 3.69 5.96
C HIS A 715 -17.14 4.48 7.09
N MET A 716 -17.03 5.81 6.98
CA MET A 716 -16.52 6.67 8.08
C MET A 716 -17.33 6.52 9.38
N ARG A 717 -18.65 6.29 9.29
CA ARG A 717 -19.49 6.00 10.46
C ARG A 717 -19.11 4.67 11.13
N LEU A 718 -18.75 3.65 10.34
CA LEU A 718 -18.27 2.36 10.87
C LEU A 718 -16.88 2.49 11.51
N GLU A 719 -15.95 3.20 10.89
CA GLU A 719 -14.61 3.45 11.43
C GLU A 719 -14.70 4.22 12.76
N LYS A 720 -15.53 5.27 12.83
CA LYS A 720 -15.82 6.01 14.08
C LYS A 720 -16.46 5.15 15.18
N LEU A 721 -17.27 4.15 14.82
CA LEU A 721 -17.86 3.21 15.78
C LEU A 721 -16.88 2.13 16.25
N GLN A 722 -15.83 1.82 15.48
CA GLN A 722 -14.77 0.87 15.85
C GLN A 722 -13.56 1.54 16.50
N GLY A 723 -13.45 2.88 16.43
CA GLY A 723 -12.32 3.64 16.97
C GLY A 723 -11.02 3.50 16.16
N ALA A 724 -11.10 2.93 14.96
CA ALA A 724 -9.96 2.64 14.10
C ALA A 724 -10.38 2.56 12.63
N GLU A 725 -9.40 2.67 11.73
CA GLU A 725 -9.58 2.48 10.30
C GLU A 725 -9.91 1.02 9.95
N ILE A 726 -10.78 0.82 8.94
CA ILE A 726 -11.25 -0.51 8.53
C ILE A 726 -10.70 -0.82 7.15
N TYR A 727 -9.76 -1.76 7.08
CA TYR A 727 -9.16 -2.28 5.85
C TYR A 727 -9.87 -3.58 5.43
N PRO A 728 -10.84 -3.57 4.49
CA PRO A 728 -11.64 -4.75 4.19
C PRO A 728 -10.84 -5.84 3.48
N THR A 729 -9.74 -5.45 2.83
CA THR A 729 -8.77 -6.31 2.14
C THR A 729 -7.85 -7.11 3.08
N THR A 730 -7.70 -6.67 4.34
CA THR A 730 -6.87 -7.37 5.32
C THR A 730 -7.61 -8.57 5.88
N ARG A 731 -7.21 -9.78 5.50
CA ARG A 731 -7.66 -11.00 6.18
C ARG A 731 -7.20 -10.97 7.63
N LYS A 732 -8.05 -11.43 8.56
CA LYS A 732 -7.72 -11.48 10.00
C LYS A 732 -6.34 -12.14 10.20
N PRO A 733 -5.39 -11.47 10.86
CA PRO A 733 -4.10 -12.06 11.23
C PRO A 733 -4.30 -13.16 12.27
N ARG A 734 -3.24 -13.90 12.59
CA ARG A 734 -3.32 -14.91 13.66
C ARG A 734 -3.24 -14.24 15.01
N GLU A 735 -4.03 -14.74 15.94
CA GLU A 735 -4.04 -14.28 17.33
C GLU A 735 -2.80 -14.81 18.06
N ASN A 736 -1.66 -14.16 17.84
CA ASN A 736 -0.47 -14.28 18.67
C ASN A 736 -0.29 -13.00 19.50
N SER A 737 0.17 -13.14 20.74
CA SER A 737 0.18 -12.04 21.72
C SER A 737 1.14 -10.91 21.36
N ARG A 738 2.27 -11.22 20.70
CA ARG A 738 3.23 -10.22 20.21
C ARG A 738 2.61 -9.34 19.14
N PHE A 739 1.95 -9.94 18.14
CA PHE A 739 1.25 -9.20 17.09
C PHE A 739 0.15 -8.31 17.68
N GLN A 740 -0.61 -8.82 18.66
CA GLN A 740 -1.64 -8.03 19.36
C GLN A 740 -1.05 -6.82 20.10
N GLN A 741 0.04 -7.00 20.85
CA GLN A 741 0.76 -5.90 21.52
C GLN A 741 1.35 -4.90 20.51
N ALA A 742 1.92 -5.38 19.41
CA ALA A 742 2.49 -4.57 18.34
C ALA A 742 1.44 -3.67 17.67
N GLU A 743 0.30 -4.26 17.30
CA GLU A 743 -0.84 -3.54 16.72
C GLU A 743 -1.51 -2.58 17.69
N GLN A 744 -1.63 -2.96 18.98
CA GLN A 744 -2.18 -2.11 20.02
C GLN A 744 -1.32 -0.86 20.22
N LEU A 745 0.01 -1.01 20.28
CA LEU A 745 0.91 0.13 20.43
C LEU A 745 0.81 1.12 19.25
N CYS A 746 0.74 0.64 18.00
CA CYS A 746 0.50 1.52 16.85
C CYS A 746 -0.80 2.31 17.05
N LYS A 747 -1.91 1.64 17.33
CA LYS A 747 -3.22 2.28 17.52
C LYS A 747 -3.22 3.31 18.66
N GLU A 748 -2.58 3.01 19.78
CA GLU A 748 -2.46 3.95 20.90
C GLU A 748 -1.63 5.20 20.53
N LEU A 749 -0.53 5.04 19.80
CA LEU A 749 0.30 6.15 19.34
C LEU A 749 -0.39 6.99 18.25
N ASP A 750 -1.05 6.33 17.29
CA ASP A 750 -1.78 6.96 16.20
C ASP A 750 -2.97 7.78 16.77
N CYS A 751 -3.77 7.20 17.69
CA CYS A 751 -4.85 7.92 18.39
C CYS A 751 -4.34 9.13 19.19
N GLN A 752 -3.19 9.03 19.86
CA GLN A 752 -2.58 10.17 20.57
C GLN A 752 -2.10 11.28 19.61
N SER A 753 -1.63 10.92 18.41
CA SER A 753 -1.24 11.91 17.39
C SER A 753 -2.46 12.66 16.86
N ASP A 754 -3.57 11.96 16.70
CA ASP A 754 -4.82 12.47 16.15
C ASP A 754 -5.54 13.41 17.13
N LEU A 755 -5.44 13.13 18.44
CA LEU A 755 -5.89 14.05 19.50
C LEU A 755 -5.06 15.34 19.50
N LYS A 756 -3.73 15.24 19.46
CA LYS A 756 -2.84 16.43 19.42
C LYS A 756 -3.04 17.28 18.16
N ARG A 757 -3.31 16.64 17.01
CA ARG A 757 -3.66 17.35 15.76
C ARG A 757 -4.96 18.17 15.93
N LYS A 758 -5.94 17.65 16.67
CA LYS A 758 -7.21 18.33 16.97
C LYS A 758 -7.09 19.39 18.05
N GLU A 759 -6.24 19.21 19.06
CA GLU A 759 -5.94 20.24 20.07
C GLU A 759 -5.20 21.45 19.48
N LEU A 760 -4.45 21.26 18.39
CA LEU A 760 -3.75 22.32 17.65
C LEU A 760 -4.59 22.97 16.54
N SER A 761 -5.89 22.65 16.43
CA SER A 761 -6.79 23.13 15.36
C SER A 761 -8.05 23.85 15.88
N TRP A 762 -7.93 24.59 16.99
CA TRP A 762 -8.98 25.45 17.58
C TRP A 762 -8.44 26.85 17.85
#